data_AF-A0A815V0F1-F1
#
_entry.id   AF-A0A815V0F1-F1
#
_cell.length_a   1.000
_cell.length_b   1.000
_cell.length_c   1.000
_cell.angle_alpha   90.00
_cell.angle_beta   90.00
_cell.angle_gamma   90.00
#
_symmetry.space_group_name_H-M   'P 1'
#
loop_
_entity.id
_entity.type
_entity.pdbx_description
1 polymer ?
#
loop_
_entity_poly.entity_id
_entity_poly.type
_entity_poly.pdbx_seq_one_letter_code
_entity_poly.pdbx_strand_id
1 'polypeptide(L)'
;MSFYRYLSTAAKTTNTNIQAPVLSGIVKQLSKYSSHKELIEYSQRPIQYCYPNRMIEACSPQHSTPIDLIRTASDLHDQLLVRLAHCLNSFQSIPFLPGANPTLLSLHERYLKSFEKLIQFPQIKTIKDEENFFELINYFIIQNNDVIGLLSTGCNEAQKYFKSYKTLKDFLDNVLNIRLAMRLLAEHYLELHKQQKNNQINSDWYGAISTKFLPVKTVQQCIDDVSSICFETYTVIPHVEIENNIHEPIPFFPSIIEYILRELLKNSMRAVIEYNKHALGNIQNVKRYFEDNHDKPLCKVIISSDPIDEVFTIAVKDQGGGTNASDDEIFRYMFTADITKSHEANKEQEEEEIDILADFQERMTQSSKQMYGYGFGLPICRLYAKFFAGSLTVQQVSRIGTDAYLRIDYLFFCLWMAIISCGPTSIPSNGKRRRNSYSLPLHYVQIIAIILIFFLILMNYLTLCVNIPTHPWQWLNIVLSSFFILPFFIVFIALNYIDPAENEVIYKSYRPRTDFDRHQHAHVITELYCHVCDVQVTEKAKHCSSCNKCIYSFDHHCIWLNTCIGGKNYRLFLLMLSLIVIGTLFIFLNSLLQFIGSFQGLSSSSSLSLKPYYGLDQYAILMIPSSKIAFQVITAIIGFISIVTWILSGYLLGFHIYLCYYGFSTYDYVVNQRLNKTVDQTLSQFNQFNQNHYNDPSSSSSTTKQSKFNLSKRNKSNQIAVSPENGTINHSKQFHDPKVFTIEENYRDSPRRLQVCQRSSEEPYVLKGASQIDSQY
;
A
#
# COMPACT_ATOMS: atom_id res chain seq x y z
N MET A 1 16.19 20.87 15.70
CA MET A 1 15.92 21.66 16.93
C MET A 1 17.18 22.32 17.52
N SER A 2 18.29 21.61 17.80
CA SER A 2 19.48 22.19 18.48
C SER A 2 20.30 23.18 17.64
N PHE A 3 20.47 22.95 16.35
CA PHE A 3 21.28 23.81 15.46
C PHE A 3 20.62 25.18 15.19
N TYR A 4 19.29 25.22 15.12
CA TYR A 4 18.51 26.45 14.90
C TYR A 4 18.54 27.40 16.11
N ARG A 5 18.48 26.86 17.34
CA ARG A 5 18.69 27.66 18.56
C ARG A 5 20.13 28.18 18.61
N TYR A 6 21.11 27.36 18.23
CA TYR A 6 22.51 27.78 18.19
C TYR A 6 22.74 28.97 17.23
N LEU A 7 22.24 28.91 15.98
CA LEU A 7 22.35 30.02 15.02
C LEU A 7 21.59 31.28 15.45
N SER A 8 20.40 31.14 16.03
CA SER A 8 19.63 32.26 16.62
C SER A 8 20.39 32.95 17.77
N THR A 9 21.15 32.17 18.54
CA THR A 9 21.96 32.69 19.66
C THR A 9 23.25 33.31 19.13
N ALA A 10 23.90 32.70 18.12
CA ALA A 10 25.10 33.20 17.45
C ALA A 10 24.87 34.51 16.67
N ALA A 11 23.69 34.69 16.06
CA ALA A 11 23.29 35.94 15.41
C ALA A 11 23.04 37.08 16.41
N LYS A 12 22.69 36.76 17.66
CA LYS A 12 22.55 37.76 18.74
C LYS A 12 23.90 38.17 19.35
N THR A 13 24.95 37.36 19.20
CA THR A 13 26.25 37.57 19.85
C THR A 13 27.33 38.14 18.93
N THR A 14 27.13 38.21 17.61
CA THR A 14 28.13 38.70 16.66
C THR A 14 27.97 40.19 16.38
N ASN A 15 28.78 41.01 17.05
CA ASN A 15 28.80 42.47 16.94
C ASN A 15 29.90 42.97 15.98
N THR A 16 30.16 42.28 14.87
CA THR A 16 31.29 42.62 13.96
C THR A 16 31.01 42.32 12.49
N ASN A 17 30.85 43.39 11.70
CA ASN A 17 31.32 43.62 10.31
C ASN A 17 31.57 42.44 9.36
N ILE A 18 30.63 41.51 9.22
CA ILE A 18 30.59 40.54 8.11
C ILE A 18 29.14 40.48 7.63
N GLN A 19 28.83 40.99 6.43
CA GLN A 19 27.56 40.88 5.65
C GLN A 19 26.32 40.37 6.44
N ALA A 20 25.95 41.06 7.52
CA ALA A 20 24.99 40.59 8.52
C ALA A 20 23.49 40.77 8.20
N PRO A 21 23.02 41.64 7.27
CA PRO A 21 21.58 41.87 7.14
C PRO A 21 20.83 40.64 6.58
N VAL A 22 21.41 39.94 5.60
CA VAL A 22 20.80 38.77 4.95
C VAL A 22 20.69 37.58 5.92
N LEU A 23 21.77 37.28 6.64
CA LEU A 23 21.79 36.17 7.60
C LEU A 23 20.88 36.45 8.81
N SER A 24 20.82 37.68 9.30
CA SER A 24 19.90 38.06 10.37
C SER A 24 18.43 37.96 9.94
N GLY A 25 18.12 38.31 8.69
CA GLY A 25 16.79 38.17 8.09
C GLY A 25 16.36 36.70 7.96
N ILE A 26 17.25 35.87 7.40
CA ILE A 26 17.05 34.42 7.26
C ILE A 26 16.88 33.76 8.64
N VAL A 27 17.72 34.09 9.63
CA VAL A 27 17.61 33.54 10.99
C VAL A 27 16.32 34.00 11.69
N LYS A 28 15.86 35.23 11.46
CA LYS A 28 14.59 35.74 12.00
C LYS A 28 13.39 35.07 11.31
N GLN A 29 13.41 34.86 10.00
CA GLN A 29 12.42 34.08 9.28
C GLN A 29 12.40 32.62 9.74
N LEU A 30 13.56 31.97 9.85
CA LEU A 30 13.69 30.60 10.35
C LEU A 30 13.31 30.46 11.83
N SER A 31 13.37 31.53 12.63
CA SER A 31 12.85 31.50 14.01
C SER A 31 11.32 31.35 14.04
N LYS A 32 10.59 31.96 13.07
CA LYS A 32 9.13 31.74 12.89
C LYS A 32 8.78 30.29 12.57
N TYR A 33 9.68 29.53 11.93
CA TYR A 33 9.43 28.11 11.66
C TYR A 33 9.20 27.30 12.95
N SER A 34 9.74 27.73 14.10
CA SER A 34 9.76 26.91 15.32
C SER A 34 8.78 27.32 16.43
N SER A 35 8.10 28.47 16.30
CA SER A 35 7.49 29.15 17.47
C SER A 35 5.98 28.96 17.65
N HIS A 36 5.25 28.40 16.68
CA HIS A 36 3.80 28.24 16.83
C HIS A 36 3.48 26.94 17.58
N LYS A 37 3.14 27.07 18.86
CA LYS A 37 2.72 25.95 19.72
C LYS A 37 1.58 25.15 19.10
N GLU A 38 0.64 25.85 18.47
CA GLU A 38 -0.50 25.26 17.76
C GLU A 38 -0.07 24.46 16.54
N LEU A 39 0.93 24.94 15.77
CA LEU A 39 1.48 24.21 14.63
C LEU A 39 2.02 22.84 15.07
N ILE A 40 2.76 22.81 16.18
CA ILE A 40 3.28 21.57 16.75
C ILE A 40 2.13 20.65 17.15
N GLU A 41 1.11 21.18 17.84
CA GLU A 41 -0.06 20.41 18.26
C GLU A 41 -0.79 19.77 17.07
N TYR A 42 -1.11 20.55 16.04
CA TYR A 42 -1.80 20.04 14.84
C TYR A 42 -0.93 19.08 14.02
N SER A 43 0.40 19.29 13.97
CA SER A 43 1.33 18.38 13.28
C SER A 43 1.46 17.02 13.97
N GLN A 44 1.11 16.93 15.25
CA GLN A 44 1.09 15.67 16.00
C GLN A 44 -0.22 14.90 15.83
N ARG A 45 -1.29 15.55 15.36
CA ARG A 45 -2.57 14.88 15.09
C ARG A 45 -2.43 13.98 13.85
N PRO A 46 -2.99 12.77 13.85
CA PRO A 46 -2.93 11.90 12.67
C PRO A 46 -3.73 12.51 11.51
N ILE A 47 -3.18 12.45 10.30
CA ILE A 47 -3.94 12.80 9.10
C ILE A 47 -5.05 11.75 8.92
N GLN A 48 -6.31 12.19 9.01
CA GLN A 48 -7.43 11.33 8.67
C GLN A 48 -7.42 11.09 7.15
N TYR A 49 -7.23 9.84 6.76
CA TYR A 49 -7.33 9.43 5.36
C TYR A 49 -8.80 9.36 4.96
N CYS A 50 -9.34 10.48 4.47
CA CYS A 50 -10.51 10.43 3.59
C CYS A 50 -10.04 9.83 2.27
N TYR A 51 -10.19 8.51 2.12
CA TYR A 51 -10.00 7.89 0.82
C TYR A 51 -10.99 8.54 -0.16
N PRO A 52 -10.56 8.95 -1.37
CA PRO A 52 -11.48 9.45 -2.39
C PRO A 52 -12.64 8.50 -2.64
N ASN A 53 -12.40 7.20 -2.46
CA ASN A 53 -13.43 6.17 -2.47
C ASN A 53 -14.56 6.52 -1.51
N ARG A 54 -14.31 6.83 -0.22
CA ARG A 54 -15.33 7.26 0.76
C ARG A 54 -16.15 8.47 0.32
N MET A 55 -15.53 9.42 -0.38
CA MET A 55 -16.25 10.57 -0.94
C MET A 55 -17.17 10.13 -2.08
N ILE A 56 -16.71 9.21 -2.93
CA ILE A 56 -17.52 8.56 -3.97
C ILE A 56 -18.62 7.69 -3.34
N GLU A 57 -18.36 7.00 -2.22
CA GLU A 57 -19.36 6.17 -1.52
C GLU A 57 -20.53 7.00 -1.00
N ALA A 58 -20.22 8.20 -0.47
CA ALA A 58 -21.21 9.16 0.00
C ALA A 58 -22.12 9.70 -1.13
N CYS A 59 -21.72 9.55 -2.40
CA CYS A 59 -22.52 9.95 -3.56
C CYS A 59 -23.64 8.95 -3.92
N SER A 60 -23.74 7.80 -3.22
CA SER A 60 -24.72 6.75 -3.57
C SER A 60 -26.17 7.25 -3.43
N PRO A 61 -27.07 6.94 -4.40
CA PRO A 61 -28.48 7.38 -4.40
C PRO A 61 -29.29 7.00 -3.16
N GLN A 62 -28.80 6.03 -2.38
CA GLN A 62 -29.45 5.53 -1.17
C GLN A 62 -29.16 6.38 0.08
N HIS A 63 -28.20 7.31 0.03
CA HIS A 63 -27.89 8.27 1.08
C HIS A 63 -28.53 9.64 0.79
N SER A 64 -29.86 9.70 0.79
CA SER A 64 -30.62 10.96 0.68
C SER A 64 -30.62 11.74 2.00
N THR A 65 -29.44 11.99 2.60
CA THR A 65 -29.34 12.95 3.70
C THR A 65 -29.14 14.34 3.09
N PRO A 66 -29.89 15.36 3.52
CA PRO A 66 -29.64 16.73 3.08
C PRO A 66 -28.20 17.13 3.39
N ILE A 67 -27.53 17.80 2.45
CA ILE A 67 -26.15 18.23 2.59
C ILE A 67 -26.08 19.25 3.73
N ASP A 68 -25.36 18.89 4.79
CA ASP A 68 -25.05 19.78 5.89
C ASP A 68 -23.73 20.51 5.59
N LEU A 69 -23.84 21.68 4.94
CA LEU A 69 -22.68 22.50 4.59
C LEU A 69 -21.91 22.98 5.83
N ILE A 70 -22.59 23.26 6.94
CA ILE A 70 -21.96 23.75 8.17
C ILE A 70 -21.06 22.64 8.73
N ARG A 71 -21.58 21.42 8.81
CA ARG A 71 -20.79 20.26 9.22
C ARG A 71 -19.65 19.99 8.25
N THR A 72 -19.91 19.99 6.93
CA THR A 72 -18.90 19.74 5.91
C THR A 72 -17.77 20.78 5.96
N ALA A 73 -18.11 22.06 6.15
CA ALA A 73 -17.17 23.15 6.30
C ALA A 73 -16.35 23.02 7.60
N SER A 74 -16.99 22.65 8.72
CA SER A 74 -16.30 22.38 9.99
C SER A 74 -15.33 21.20 9.88
N ASP A 75 -15.73 20.11 9.23
CA ASP A 75 -14.89 18.93 9.02
C ASP A 75 -13.71 19.27 8.09
N LEU A 76 -13.95 20.07 7.04
CA LEU A 76 -12.90 20.57 6.15
C LEU A 76 -11.90 21.46 6.88
N HIS A 77 -12.37 22.38 7.73
CA HIS A 77 -11.53 23.30 8.51
C HIS A 77 -10.51 22.54 9.37
N ASP A 78 -10.96 21.54 10.14
CA ASP A 78 -10.06 20.73 10.99
C ASP A 78 -9.09 19.90 10.14
N GLN A 79 -9.57 19.29 9.05
CA GLN A 79 -8.70 18.50 8.16
C GLN A 79 -7.62 19.34 7.46
N LEU A 80 -7.95 20.55 7.02
CA LEU A 80 -6.98 21.46 6.40
C LEU A 80 -5.92 21.93 7.40
N LEU A 81 -6.31 22.24 8.65
CA LEU A 81 -5.38 22.62 9.71
C LEU A 81 -4.34 21.52 9.98
N VAL A 82 -4.79 20.27 10.17
CA VAL A 82 -3.89 19.13 10.38
C VAL A 82 -2.97 18.95 9.17
N ARG A 83 -3.51 18.94 7.95
CA ARG A 83 -2.73 18.72 6.72
C ARG A 83 -1.70 19.83 6.46
N LEU A 84 -2.07 21.09 6.66
CA LEU A 84 -1.14 22.21 6.55
C LEU A 84 -0.03 22.14 7.59
N ALA A 85 -0.34 21.74 8.82
CA ALA A 85 0.67 21.56 9.86
C ALA A 85 1.69 20.47 9.50
N HIS A 86 1.23 19.33 8.96
CA HIS A 86 2.11 18.28 8.43
C HIS A 86 2.95 18.73 7.23
N CYS A 87 2.37 19.54 6.34
CA CYS A 87 3.09 20.13 5.21
C CYS A 87 4.22 21.04 5.71
N LEU A 88 3.91 21.97 6.62
CA LEU A 88 4.89 22.88 7.22
C LEU A 88 5.99 22.13 7.99
N ASN A 89 5.64 21.07 8.71
CA ASN A 89 6.61 20.18 9.36
C ASN A 89 7.54 19.50 8.33
N SER A 90 7.02 19.15 7.16
CA SER A 90 7.84 18.59 6.07
C SER A 90 8.88 19.60 5.56
N PHE A 91 8.50 20.87 5.38
CA PHE A 91 9.44 21.97 5.09
C PHE A 91 10.44 22.23 6.23
N GLN A 92 10.09 21.96 7.48
CA GLN A 92 11.00 22.08 8.62
C GLN A 92 12.01 20.92 8.72
N SER A 93 11.68 19.78 8.11
CA SER A 93 12.48 18.56 8.17
C SER A 93 13.64 18.51 7.17
N ILE A 94 13.59 19.32 6.11
CA ILE A 94 14.65 19.34 5.08
C ILE A 94 15.95 19.99 5.62
N PRO A 95 17.11 19.69 5.01
CA PRO A 95 18.37 20.29 5.43
C PRO A 95 18.35 21.82 5.30
N PHE A 96 19.16 22.51 6.12
CA PHE A 96 19.17 23.97 6.20
C PHE A 96 19.42 24.66 4.85
N LEU A 97 20.39 24.17 4.05
CA LEU A 97 20.75 24.80 2.78
C LEU A 97 19.60 24.77 1.74
N PRO A 98 18.95 23.61 1.48
CA PRO A 98 17.70 23.59 0.73
C PRO A 98 16.59 24.44 1.35
N GLY A 99 16.40 24.39 2.67
CA GLY A 99 15.35 25.17 3.35
C GLY A 99 15.56 26.68 3.30
N ALA A 100 16.79 27.15 3.09
CA ALA A 100 17.14 28.55 2.91
C ALA A 100 17.00 29.04 1.46
N ASN A 101 16.64 28.17 0.51
CA ASN A 101 16.34 28.58 -0.86
C ASN A 101 15.18 29.60 -0.85
N PRO A 102 15.31 30.78 -1.49
CA PRO A 102 14.29 31.84 -1.45
C PRO A 102 12.92 31.37 -1.93
N THR A 103 12.88 30.54 -2.98
CA THR A 103 11.65 30.02 -3.56
C THR A 103 10.94 29.07 -2.58
N LEU A 104 11.65 28.10 -2.01
CA LEU A 104 11.10 27.18 -1.00
C LEU A 104 10.69 27.89 0.30
N LEU A 105 11.46 28.90 0.71
CA LEU A 105 11.16 29.74 1.87
C LEU A 105 9.87 30.55 1.65
N SER A 106 9.71 31.17 0.48
CA SER A 106 8.49 31.91 0.13
C SER A 106 7.25 31.00 0.12
N LEU A 107 7.41 29.75 -0.33
CA LEU A 107 6.34 28.76 -0.36
C LEU A 107 5.92 28.33 1.05
N HIS A 108 6.90 28.09 1.92
CA HIS A 108 6.65 27.84 3.33
C HIS A 108 5.92 29.01 3.99
N GLU A 109 6.35 30.26 3.77
CA GLU A 109 5.69 31.44 4.33
C GLU A 109 4.23 31.55 3.86
N ARG A 110 3.94 31.22 2.60
CA ARG A 110 2.58 31.18 2.06
C ARG A 110 1.72 30.14 2.78
N TYR A 111 2.25 28.95 3.02
CA TYR A 111 1.56 27.91 3.79
C TYR A 111 1.36 28.31 5.25
N LEU A 112 2.35 28.94 5.86
CA LEU A 112 2.27 29.42 7.24
C LEU A 112 1.18 30.48 7.39
N LYS A 113 1.12 31.45 6.47
CA LYS A 113 0.07 32.48 6.45
C LYS A 113 -1.32 31.88 6.23
N SER A 114 -1.42 30.80 5.44
CA SER A 114 -2.67 30.06 5.24
C SER A 114 -3.10 29.35 6.53
N PHE A 115 -2.16 28.72 7.23
CA PHE A 115 -2.39 28.10 8.54
C PHE A 115 -2.82 29.12 9.60
N GLU A 116 -2.14 30.27 9.69
CA GLU A 116 -2.48 31.36 10.60
C GLU A 116 -3.89 31.92 10.34
N LYS A 117 -4.28 32.06 9.07
CA LYS A 117 -5.64 32.48 8.71
C LYS A 117 -6.70 31.45 9.09
N LEU A 118 -6.42 30.15 8.92
CA LEU A 118 -7.35 29.09 9.30
C LEU A 118 -7.52 29.00 10.81
N ILE A 119 -6.44 29.11 11.59
CA ILE A 119 -6.54 28.98 13.05
C ILE A 119 -7.24 30.17 13.69
N GLN A 120 -7.10 31.36 13.09
CA GLN A 120 -7.84 32.57 13.49
C GLN A 120 -9.31 32.54 13.06
N PHE A 121 -9.69 31.62 12.16
CA PHE A 121 -11.06 31.53 11.69
C PHE A 121 -11.97 30.98 12.82
N PRO A 122 -13.09 31.66 13.15
CA PRO A 122 -13.97 31.25 14.22
C PRO A 122 -14.67 29.91 13.92
N GLN A 123 -15.17 29.26 14.96
CA GLN A 123 -15.89 27.99 14.83
C GLN A 123 -17.15 28.17 13.95
N ILE A 124 -17.26 27.38 12.87
CA ILE A 124 -18.34 27.49 11.89
C ILE A 124 -19.63 26.93 12.49
N LYS A 125 -20.59 27.81 12.82
CA LYS A 125 -21.88 27.42 13.44
C LYS A 125 -23.09 27.91 12.67
N THR A 126 -22.94 29.02 11.95
CA THR A 126 -24.02 29.64 11.18
C THR A 126 -23.74 29.56 9.69
N ILE A 127 -24.80 29.71 8.89
CA ILE A 127 -24.67 29.82 7.42
C ILE A 127 -23.78 31.01 7.04
N LYS A 128 -23.80 32.10 7.82
CA LYS A 128 -22.93 33.26 7.55
C LYS A 128 -21.46 32.96 7.78
N ASP A 129 -21.14 32.16 8.79
CA ASP A 129 -19.77 31.69 9.03
C ASP A 129 -19.31 30.78 7.90
N GLU A 130 -20.20 29.91 7.41
CA GLU A 130 -19.94 29.04 6.26
C GLU A 130 -19.67 29.84 4.97
N GLU A 131 -20.44 30.88 4.67
CA GLU A 131 -20.16 31.77 3.52
C GLU A 131 -18.78 32.45 3.64
N ASN A 132 -18.42 32.93 4.83
CA ASN A 132 -17.12 33.55 5.04
C ASN A 132 -15.98 32.52 4.90
N PHE A 133 -16.22 31.27 5.30
CA PHE A 133 -15.28 30.17 5.15
C PHE A 133 -15.12 29.77 3.68
N PHE A 134 -16.21 29.72 2.91
CA PHE A 134 -16.20 29.51 1.46
C PHE A 134 -15.27 30.51 0.75
N GLU A 135 -15.40 31.80 1.04
CA GLU A 135 -14.54 32.85 0.46
C GLU A 135 -13.06 32.65 0.84
N LEU A 136 -12.79 32.25 2.08
CA LEU A 136 -11.43 31.97 2.54
C LEU A 136 -10.80 30.78 1.78
N ILE A 137 -11.54 29.68 1.63
CA ILE A 137 -11.06 28.49 0.93
C ILE A 137 -10.88 28.75 -0.57
N ASN A 138 -11.82 29.47 -1.19
CA ASN A 138 -11.71 29.87 -2.59
C ASN A 138 -10.44 30.72 -2.83
N TYR A 139 -10.16 31.68 -1.94
CA TYR A 139 -8.91 32.44 -1.94
C TYR A 139 -7.67 31.53 -1.82
N PHE A 140 -7.68 30.54 -0.93
CA PHE A 140 -6.54 29.62 -0.79
C PHE A 140 -6.29 28.75 -2.01
N ILE A 141 -7.32 28.28 -2.72
CA ILE A 141 -7.11 27.52 -3.96
C ILE A 141 -6.43 28.40 -5.00
N ILE A 142 -6.96 29.60 -5.23
CA ILE A 142 -6.43 30.53 -6.24
C ILE A 142 -4.98 30.91 -5.92
N GLN A 143 -4.68 31.23 -4.65
CA GLN A 143 -3.33 31.60 -4.20
C GLN A 143 -2.31 30.44 -4.26
N ASN A 144 -2.77 29.19 -4.33
CA ASN A 144 -1.91 28.01 -4.31
C ASN A 144 -1.84 27.28 -5.67
N ASN A 145 -2.30 27.91 -6.75
CA ASN A 145 -2.30 27.32 -8.09
C ASN A 145 -0.87 27.13 -8.66
N ASP A 146 0.02 28.10 -8.45
CA ASP A 146 1.42 28.16 -8.89
C ASP A 146 2.40 27.35 -8.02
N VAL A 147 1.92 26.75 -6.92
CA VAL A 147 2.75 26.01 -5.95
C VAL A 147 3.60 24.92 -6.58
N ILE A 148 3.07 24.14 -7.53
CA ILE A 148 3.85 23.06 -8.17
C ILE A 148 5.03 23.67 -8.95
N GLY A 149 4.82 24.79 -9.64
CA GLY A 149 5.88 25.51 -10.35
C GLY A 149 6.95 26.05 -9.42
N LEU A 150 6.54 26.67 -8.30
CA LEU A 150 7.47 27.16 -7.27
C LEU A 150 8.24 26.03 -6.60
N LEU A 151 7.57 24.93 -6.24
CA LEU A 151 8.20 23.76 -5.64
C LEU A 151 9.21 23.13 -6.61
N SER A 152 8.85 23.03 -7.89
CA SER A 152 9.74 22.51 -8.94
C SER A 152 10.99 23.37 -9.09
N THR A 153 10.81 24.68 -9.17
CA THR A 153 11.91 25.64 -9.33
C THR A 153 12.82 25.65 -8.11
N GLY A 154 12.25 25.78 -6.90
CA GLY A 154 13.02 25.83 -5.66
C GLY A 154 13.76 24.52 -5.38
N CYS A 155 13.14 23.37 -5.64
CA CYS A 155 13.83 22.08 -5.54
C CYS A 155 14.90 21.91 -6.61
N ASN A 156 14.70 22.48 -7.82
CA ASN A 156 15.70 22.43 -8.88
C ASN A 156 16.97 23.21 -8.52
N GLU A 157 16.80 24.45 -8.08
CA GLU A 157 17.90 25.30 -7.58
C GLU A 157 18.61 24.68 -6.36
N ALA A 158 17.84 24.05 -5.47
CA ALA A 158 18.34 23.49 -4.22
C ALA A 158 18.88 22.05 -4.36
N GLN A 159 18.73 21.40 -5.52
CA GLN A 159 18.98 19.96 -5.69
C GLN A 159 20.36 19.54 -5.21
N LYS A 160 21.40 20.31 -5.58
CA LYS A 160 22.80 20.05 -5.21
C LYS A 160 23.08 20.10 -3.70
N TYR A 161 22.18 20.70 -2.92
CA TYR A 161 22.33 20.82 -1.47
C TYR A 161 21.56 19.73 -0.70
N PHE A 162 20.78 18.89 -1.37
CA PHE A 162 20.21 17.70 -0.75
C PHE A 162 21.28 16.61 -0.59
N LYS A 163 21.41 16.06 0.63
CA LYS A 163 22.38 14.99 0.93
C LYS A 163 22.17 13.72 0.09
N SER A 164 20.91 13.43 -0.25
CA SER A 164 20.56 12.28 -1.08
C SER A 164 19.30 12.58 -1.88
N TYR A 165 19.19 11.97 -3.07
CA TYR A 165 17.97 12.04 -3.87
C TYR A 165 16.76 11.47 -3.11
N LYS A 166 16.96 10.46 -2.25
CA LYS A 166 15.90 9.90 -1.42
C LYS A 166 15.26 10.95 -0.51
N THR A 167 16.06 11.81 0.13
CA THR A 167 15.54 12.90 0.98
C THR A 167 14.72 13.91 0.19
N LEU A 168 15.18 14.29 -1.01
CA LEU A 168 14.43 15.16 -1.91
C LEU A 168 13.10 14.52 -2.34
N LYS A 169 13.15 13.25 -2.76
CA LYS A 169 11.99 12.49 -3.20
C LYS A 169 10.97 12.34 -2.08
N ASP A 170 11.39 11.95 -0.88
CA ASP A 170 10.49 11.77 0.26
C ASP A 170 9.83 13.11 0.66
N PHE A 171 10.57 14.22 0.59
CA PHE A 171 10.02 15.56 0.79
C PHE A 171 8.96 15.92 -0.27
N LEU A 172 9.28 15.77 -1.55
CA LEU A 172 8.38 16.08 -2.66
C LEU A 172 7.12 15.21 -2.62
N ASP A 173 7.26 13.89 -2.45
CA ASP A 173 6.14 12.97 -2.37
C ASP A 173 5.19 13.33 -1.21
N ASN A 174 5.73 13.68 -0.04
CA ASN A 174 4.91 14.08 1.11
C ASN A 174 4.16 15.39 0.85
N VAL A 175 4.85 16.44 0.40
CA VAL A 175 4.23 17.75 0.12
C VAL A 175 3.19 17.65 -0.99
N LEU A 176 3.48 16.94 -2.07
CA LEU A 176 2.58 16.79 -3.22
C LEU A 176 1.35 15.94 -2.86
N ASN A 177 1.50 14.87 -2.07
CA ASN A 177 0.36 14.06 -1.60
C ASN A 177 -0.57 14.86 -0.68
N ILE A 178 0.01 15.59 0.29
CA ILE A 178 -0.77 16.43 1.20
C ILE A 178 -1.50 17.53 0.41
N ARG A 179 -0.81 18.17 -0.54
CA ARG A 179 -1.41 19.19 -1.42
C ARG A 179 -2.55 18.63 -2.25
N LEU A 180 -2.38 17.46 -2.88
CA LEU A 180 -3.42 16.82 -3.67
C LEU A 180 -4.68 16.58 -2.83
N ALA A 181 -4.50 16.02 -1.63
CA ALA A 181 -5.61 15.74 -0.73
C ALA A 181 -6.34 17.03 -0.28
N MET A 182 -5.58 18.07 0.11
CA MET A 182 -6.18 19.36 0.48
C MET A 182 -6.96 19.98 -0.69
N ARG A 183 -6.41 19.91 -1.90
CA ARG A 183 -7.05 20.43 -3.12
C ARG A 183 -8.36 19.68 -3.41
N LEU A 184 -8.36 18.35 -3.38
CA LEU A 184 -9.56 17.54 -3.63
C LEU A 184 -10.67 17.82 -2.61
N LEU A 185 -10.32 17.91 -1.32
CA LEU A 185 -11.27 18.22 -0.26
C LEU A 185 -11.87 19.62 -0.41
N ALA A 186 -11.02 20.61 -0.72
CA ALA A 186 -11.44 21.98 -0.92
C ALA A 186 -12.31 22.13 -2.18
N GLU A 187 -11.88 21.58 -3.33
CA GLU A 187 -12.66 21.58 -4.58
C GLU A 187 -14.03 20.92 -4.37
N HIS A 188 -14.08 19.78 -3.68
CA HIS A 188 -15.34 19.10 -3.40
C HIS A 188 -16.30 19.97 -2.57
N TYR A 189 -15.82 20.59 -1.50
CA TYR A 189 -16.62 21.50 -0.69
C TYR A 189 -17.10 22.73 -1.46
N LEU A 190 -16.23 23.38 -2.24
CA LEU A 190 -16.60 24.57 -3.01
C LEU A 190 -17.70 24.24 -4.04
N GLU A 191 -17.62 23.07 -4.69
CA GLU A 191 -18.65 22.63 -5.63
C GLU A 191 -19.96 22.27 -4.93
N LEU A 192 -19.92 21.64 -3.74
CA LEU A 192 -21.11 21.40 -2.93
C LEU A 192 -21.82 22.71 -2.55
N HIS A 193 -21.05 23.72 -2.11
CA HIS A 193 -21.58 25.04 -1.79
C HIS A 193 -22.28 25.68 -3.01
N LYS A 194 -21.64 25.66 -4.18
CA LYS A 194 -22.22 26.21 -5.43
C LYS A 194 -23.50 25.49 -5.84
N GLN A 195 -23.53 24.15 -5.77
CA GLN A 195 -24.69 23.34 -6.11
C GLN A 195 -25.89 23.65 -5.22
N GLN A 196 -25.66 23.77 -3.90
CA GLN A 196 -26.70 24.11 -2.94
C GLN A 196 -27.22 25.54 -3.11
N LYS A 197 -26.34 26.52 -3.40
CA LYS A 197 -26.73 27.91 -3.62
C LYS A 197 -27.55 28.11 -4.90
N ASN A 198 -27.21 27.38 -5.96
CA ASN A 198 -27.90 27.48 -7.25
C ASN A 198 -29.20 26.65 -7.33
N ASN A 199 -29.60 25.94 -6.25
CA ASN A 199 -30.67 24.93 -6.26
C ASN A 199 -30.51 23.90 -7.40
N GLN A 200 -29.28 23.70 -7.87
CA GLN A 200 -28.97 22.75 -8.93
C GLN A 200 -28.66 21.41 -8.27
N ILE A 201 -29.70 20.59 -8.11
CA ILE A 201 -29.52 19.15 -7.90
C ILE A 201 -29.17 18.56 -9.27
N ASN A 202 -27.97 18.84 -9.76
CA ASN A 202 -27.50 18.29 -11.03
C ASN A 202 -27.25 16.80 -10.79
N SER A 203 -28.09 15.91 -11.35
CA SER A 203 -28.05 14.46 -11.04
C SER A 203 -26.70 13.78 -11.31
N ASP A 204 -25.88 14.43 -12.13
CA ASP A 204 -24.64 13.87 -12.68
C ASP A 204 -23.39 14.30 -11.90
N TRP A 205 -23.54 15.19 -10.90
CA TRP A 205 -22.45 15.73 -10.09
C TRP A 205 -22.81 15.75 -8.60
N TYR A 206 -21.86 15.38 -7.76
CA TYR A 206 -21.94 15.49 -6.31
C TYR A 206 -20.65 16.13 -5.78
N GLY A 207 -20.73 17.43 -5.47
CA GLY A 207 -19.53 18.25 -5.29
C GLY A 207 -18.64 18.18 -6.53
N ALA A 208 -17.35 17.93 -6.34
CA ALA A 208 -16.38 17.78 -7.43
C ALA A 208 -16.36 16.39 -8.11
N ILE A 209 -17.22 15.45 -7.68
CA ILE A 209 -17.28 14.10 -8.23
C ILE A 209 -18.36 14.06 -9.30
N SER A 210 -18.03 13.54 -10.48
CA SER A 210 -19.02 13.24 -11.51
C SER A 210 -19.51 11.81 -11.31
N THR A 211 -20.81 11.64 -11.10
CA THR A 211 -21.45 10.33 -10.90
C THR A 211 -21.61 9.56 -12.21
N LYS A 212 -21.61 10.27 -13.35
CA LYS A 212 -21.70 9.68 -14.69
C LYS A 212 -20.49 10.03 -15.56
N PHE A 213 -19.28 9.89 -15.03
CA PHE A 213 -18.07 10.27 -15.77
C PHE A 213 -17.78 9.29 -16.92
N LEU A 214 -17.60 9.87 -18.12
CA LEU A 214 -17.27 9.17 -19.35
C LEU A 214 -15.86 9.60 -19.80
N PRO A 215 -14.84 8.77 -19.62
CA PRO A 215 -13.45 9.13 -19.89
C PRO A 215 -13.19 9.58 -21.33
N VAL A 216 -13.92 9.03 -22.30
CA VAL A 216 -13.73 9.35 -23.73
C VAL A 216 -13.88 10.84 -24.03
N LYS A 217 -14.81 11.53 -23.36
CA LYS A 217 -15.02 12.98 -23.54
C LYS A 217 -13.83 13.77 -23.02
N THR A 218 -13.33 13.37 -21.85
CA THR A 218 -12.16 13.97 -21.21
C THR A 218 -10.88 13.72 -22.00
N VAL A 219 -10.71 12.53 -22.56
CA VAL A 219 -9.59 12.20 -23.45
C VAL A 219 -9.61 13.08 -24.69
N GLN A 220 -10.76 13.22 -25.36
CA GLN A 220 -10.89 14.09 -26.53
C GLN A 220 -10.53 15.54 -26.18
N GLN A 221 -11.08 16.08 -25.09
CA GLN A 221 -10.76 17.43 -24.65
C GLN A 221 -9.26 17.61 -24.36
N CYS A 222 -8.63 16.65 -23.69
CA CYS A 222 -7.19 16.71 -23.43
C CYS A 222 -6.36 16.64 -24.73
N ILE A 223 -6.81 15.89 -25.74
CA ILE A 223 -6.17 15.85 -27.05
C ILE A 223 -6.26 17.22 -27.72
N ASP A 224 -7.44 17.86 -27.72
CA ASP A 224 -7.65 19.17 -28.35
C ASP A 224 -6.80 20.26 -27.65
N ASP A 225 -6.79 20.26 -26.32
CA ASP A 225 -5.99 21.18 -25.49
C ASP A 225 -4.49 21.03 -25.80
N VAL A 226 -3.97 19.80 -25.77
CA VAL A 226 -2.55 19.53 -26.00
C VAL A 226 -2.17 19.75 -27.47
N SER A 227 -3.07 19.46 -28.41
CA SER A 227 -2.86 19.73 -29.84
C SER A 227 -2.68 21.21 -30.11
N SER A 228 -3.42 22.07 -29.41
CA SER A 228 -3.28 23.53 -29.50
C SER A 228 -1.89 23.97 -29.03
N ILE A 229 -1.44 23.46 -27.86
CA ILE A 229 -0.09 23.74 -27.32
C ILE A 229 1.01 23.20 -28.26
N CYS A 230 0.78 22.01 -28.83
CA CYS A 230 1.67 21.35 -29.76
C CYS A 230 1.83 22.16 -31.06
N PHE A 231 0.73 22.68 -31.59
CA PHE A 231 0.73 23.54 -32.77
C PHE A 231 1.43 24.88 -32.50
N GLU A 232 1.19 25.51 -31.35
CA GLU A 232 1.89 26.73 -30.96
C GLU A 232 3.41 26.50 -30.84
N THR A 233 3.84 25.33 -30.35
CA THR A 233 5.26 25.01 -30.13
C THR A 233 5.99 24.56 -31.40
N TYR A 234 5.37 23.68 -32.19
CA TYR A 234 6.03 22.97 -33.30
C TYR A 234 5.40 23.23 -34.67
N THR A 235 4.27 23.93 -34.75
CA THR A 235 3.48 24.18 -35.97
C THR A 235 2.96 22.93 -36.69
N VAL A 236 3.08 21.76 -36.05
CA VAL A 236 2.64 20.45 -36.53
C VAL A 236 1.97 19.70 -35.39
N ILE A 237 1.02 18.83 -35.71
CA ILE A 237 0.26 18.05 -34.73
C ILE A 237 0.28 16.59 -35.19
N PRO A 238 0.73 15.64 -34.35
CA PRO A 238 0.65 14.23 -34.69
C PRO A 238 -0.81 13.75 -34.58
N HIS A 239 -1.24 12.90 -35.50
CA HIS A 239 -2.57 12.29 -35.45
C HIS A 239 -2.70 11.38 -34.23
N VAL A 240 -3.78 11.57 -33.45
CA VAL A 240 -4.09 10.79 -32.25
C VAL A 240 -5.41 10.06 -32.43
N GLU A 241 -5.39 8.73 -32.37
CA GLU A 241 -6.60 7.89 -32.42
C GLU A 241 -7.08 7.56 -31.01
N ILE A 242 -8.40 7.58 -30.80
CA ILE A 242 -9.04 7.13 -29.56
C ILE A 242 -9.73 5.79 -29.82
N GLU A 243 -9.33 4.76 -29.08
CA GLU A 243 -10.03 3.48 -29.02
C GLU A 243 -10.79 3.41 -27.70
N ASN A 244 -12.13 3.52 -27.75
CA ASN A 244 -12.98 3.49 -26.57
C ASN A 244 -13.70 2.14 -26.45
N ASN A 245 -13.29 1.35 -25.47
CA ASN A 245 -13.90 0.07 -25.10
C ASN A 245 -14.76 0.18 -23.83
N ILE A 246 -15.16 1.38 -23.44
CA ILE A 246 -16.05 1.63 -22.30
C ILE A 246 -17.40 2.15 -22.78
N HIS A 247 -18.46 1.49 -22.32
CA HIS A 247 -19.84 1.86 -22.65
C HIS A 247 -20.63 2.35 -21.43
N GLU A 248 -20.14 2.10 -20.21
CA GLU A 248 -20.80 2.49 -18.97
C GLU A 248 -20.07 3.64 -18.27
N PRO A 249 -20.80 4.61 -17.69
CA PRO A 249 -20.19 5.70 -16.95
C PRO A 249 -19.68 5.23 -15.58
N ILE A 250 -18.57 5.80 -15.12
CA ILE A 250 -17.90 5.42 -13.87
C ILE A 250 -17.82 6.65 -12.96
N PRO A 251 -18.28 6.61 -11.70
CA PRO A 251 -18.12 7.74 -10.78
C PRO A 251 -16.64 8.07 -10.51
N PHE A 252 -16.19 9.29 -10.80
CA PHE A 252 -14.79 9.66 -10.60
C PHE A 252 -14.56 11.18 -10.47
N PHE A 253 -13.34 11.58 -10.09
CA PHE A 253 -12.86 12.97 -10.09
C PHE A 253 -12.22 13.32 -11.46
N PRO A 254 -12.91 14.06 -12.35
CA PRO A 254 -12.41 14.28 -13.72
C PRO A 254 -11.10 15.07 -13.76
N SER A 255 -10.92 16.02 -12.86
CA SER A 255 -9.74 16.90 -12.79
C SER A 255 -8.41 16.13 -12.65
N ILE A 256 -8.43 14.96 -12.01
CA ILE A 256 -7.24 14.11 -11.83
C ILE A 256 -6.87 13.39 -13.13
N ILE A 257 -7.87 12.83 -13.80
CA ILE A 257 -7.68 12.16 -15.10
C ILE A 257 -7.18 13.17 -16.12
N GLU A 258 -7.80 14.34 -16.17
CA GLU A 258 -7.37 15.42 -17.05
C GLU A 258 -5.92 15.83 -16.82
N TYR A 259 -5.49 15.98 -15.56
CA TYR A 259 -4.09 16.32 -15.26
C TYR A 259 -3.14 15.24 -15.77
N ILE A 260 -3.41 13.96 -15.46
CA ILE A 260 -2.54 12.86 -15.88
C ILE A 260 -2.51 12.75 -17.41
N LEU A 261 -3.66 12.83 -18.08
CA LEU A 261 -3.74 12.73 -19.53
C LEU A 261 -3.03 13.89 -20.24
N ARG A 262 -3.20 15.14 -19.78
CA ARG A 262 -2.48 16.29 -20.35
C ARG A 262 -0.97 16.12 -20.26
N GLU A 263 -0.45 15.62 -19.14
CA GLU A 263 0.99 15.36 -18.98
C GLU A 263 1.47 14.19 -19.88
N LEU A 264 0.73 13.08 -19.94
CA LEU A 264 1.10 11.95 -20.79
C LEU A 264 1.05 12.31 -22.28
N LEU A 265 0.00 13.00 -22.74
CA LEU A 265 -0.16 13.43 -24.13
C LEU A 265 0.90 14.44 -24.55
N LYS A 266 1.25 15.41 -23.69
CA LYS A 266 2.38 16.33 -23.97
C LYS A 266 3.68 15.57 -24.20
N ASN A 267 3.99 14.59 -23.33
CA ASN A 267 5.19 13.78 -23.46
C ASN A 267 5.18 12.94 -24.75
N SER A 268 4.07 12.26 -25.05
CA SER A 268 3.93 11.42 -26.25
C SER A 268 3.99 12.23 -27.54
N MET A 269 3.22 13.33 -27.66
CA MET A 269 3.24 14.18 -28.86
C MET A 269 4.62 14.83 -29.08
N ARG A 270 5.27 15.29 -28.00
CA ARG A 270 6.64 15.81 -28.06
C ARG A 270 7.62 14.76 -28.59
N ALA A 271 7.58 13.55 -28.03
CA ALA A 271 8.48 12.46 -28.43
C ALA A 271 8.32 12.10 -29.92
N VAL A 272 7.08 12.00 -30.41
CA VAL A 272 6.79 11.75 -31.84
C VAL A 272 7.37 12.84 -32.74
N ILE A 273 7.16 14.11 -32.41
CA ILE A 273 7.66 15.22 -33.23
C ILE A 273 9.19 15.25 -33.22
N GLU A 274 9.82 15.19 -32.03
CA GLU A 274 11.27 15.29 -31.91
C GLU A 274 11.99 14.11 -32.57
N TYR A 275 11.45 12.89 -32.41
CA TYR A 275 11.98 11.70 -33.08
C TYR A 275 11.94 11.83 -34.61
N ASN A 276 10.80 12.23 -35.17
CA ASN A 276 10.65 12.41 -36.61
C ASN A 276 11.45 13.62 -37.12
N LYS A 277 11.60 14.69 -36.34
CA LYS A 277 12.44 15.85 -36.67
C LYS A 277 13.90 15.43 -36.77
N HIS A 278 14.39 14.59 -35.86
CA HIS A 278 15.74 14.05 -35.91
C HIS A 278 15.94 13.11 -37.12
N ALA A 279 14.95 12.26 -37.42
CA ALA A 279 15.03 11.34 -38.56
C ALA A 279 14.93 12.03 -39.93
N LEU A 280 14.10 13.08 -40.05
CA LEU A 280 13.80 13.79 -41.31
C LEU A 280 14.56 15.12 -41.45
N GLY A 281 15.34 15.51 -40.44
CA GLY A 281 16.24 16.67 -40.40
C GLY A 281 15.58 18.02 -40.11
N ASN A 282 14.32 18.25 -40.51
CA ASN A 282 13.64 19.52 -40.27
C ASN A 282 12.13 19.37 -40.02
N ILE A 283 11.51 20.41 -39.46
CA ILE A 283 10.08 20.40 -39.11
C ILE A 283 9.14 20.45 -40.32
N GLN A 284 9.59 20.99 -41.46
CA GLN A 284 8.79 21.04 -42.69
C GLN A 284 8.59 19.65 -43.30
N ASN A 285 9.62 18.80 -43.22
CA ASN A 285 9.57 17.41 -43.65
C ASN A 285 8.68 16.59 -42.71
N VAL A 286 8.71 16.87 -41.40
CA VAL A 286 7.79 16.28 -40.43
C VAL A 286 6.34 16.64 -40.77
N LYS A 287 6.08 17.92 -41.11
CA LYS A 287 4.75 18.37 -41.54
C LYS A 287 4.25 17.58 -42.75
N ARG A 288 5.06 17.47 -43.80
CA ARG A 288 4.72 16.67 -45.00
C ARG A 288 4.49 15.20 -44.65
N TYR A 289 5.35 14.62 -43.81
CA TYR A 289 5.21 13.24 -43.37
C TYR A 289 3.89 12.99 -42.63
N PHE A 290 3.46 13.91 -41.76
CA PHE A 290 2.17 13.81 -41.07
C PHE A 290 0.99 14.00 -42.02
N GLU A 291 1.08 14.92 -42.99
CA GLU A 291 0.06 15.11 -44.03
C GLU A 291 -0.08 13.84 -44.91
N ASP A 292 1.03 13.25 -45.33
CA ASP A 292 1.08 12.03 -46.15
C ASP A 292 0.63 10.78 -45.39
N ASN A 293 0.71 10.76 -44.05
CA ASN A 293 0.34 9.62 -43.20
C ASN A 293 -0.83 9.92 -42.26
N HIS A 294 -1.77 10.78 -42.66
CA HIS A 294 -2.95 11.12 -41.85
C HIS A 294 -3.78 9.90 -41.43
N ASP A 295 -3.80 8.84 -42.25
CA ASP A 295 -4.51 7.58 -41.97
C ASP A 295 -3.86 6.71 -40.88
N LYS A 296 -2.63 7.00 -40.46
CA LYS A 296 -1.89 6.21 -39.47
C LYS A 296 -1.81 6.94 -38.13
N PRO A 297 -2.29 6.34 -37.03
CA PRO A 297 -2.17 6.96 -35.71
C PRO A 297 -0.72 6.90 -35.22
N LEU A 298 -0.13 8.08 -34.99
CA LEU A 298 1.21 8.21 -34.41
C LEU A 298 1.17 8.16 -32.89
N CYS A 299 0.04 8.59 -32.32
CA CYS A 299 -0.33 8.32 -30.94
C CYS A 299 -1.68 7.60 -30.90
N LYS A 300 -1.87 6.74 -29.91
CA LYS A 300 -3.12 6.01 -29.69
C LYS A 300 -3.49 6.03 -28.22
N VAL A 301 -4.71 6.44 -27.90
CA VAL A 301 -5.26 6.39 -26.55
C VAL A 301 -6.30 5.27 -26.49
N ILE A 302 -6.03 4.24 -25.69
CA ILE A 302 -6.92 3.10 -25.51
C ILE A 302 -7.57 3.22 -24.14
N ILE A 303 -8.89 3.21 -24.12
CA ILE A 303 -9.69 3.29 -22.90
C ILE A 303 -10.38 1.94 -22.76
N SER A 304 -10.12 1.22 -21.68
CA SER A 304 -10.71 -0.09 -21.41
C SER A 304 -11.09 -0.23 -19.95
N SER A 305 -12.26 -0.81 -19.70
CA SER A 305 -12.63 -1.31 -18.38
C SER A 305 -12.61 -2.83 -18.42
N ASP A 306 -11.94 -3.47 -17.45
CA ASP A 306 -12.10 -4.90 -17.24
C ASP A 306 -13.25 -5.12 -16.23
N PRO A 307 -14.39 -5.71 -16.65
CA PRO A 307 -15.50 -5.97 -15.75
C PRO A 307 -15.21 -7.06 -14.71
N ILE A 308 -14.18 -7.90 -14.92
CA ILE A 308 -13.79 -8.97 -13.99
C ILE A 308 -12.83 -8.43 -12.93
N ASP A 309 -11.84 -7.65 -13.36
CA ASP A 309 -10.82 -7.09 -12.46
C ASP A 309 -11.24 -5.75 -11.82
N GLU A 310 -12.38 -5.19 -12.24
CA GLU A 310 -12.99 -3.97 -11.70
C GLU A 310 -12.05 -2.75 -11.78
N VAL A 311 -11.32 -2.72 -12.90
CA VAL A 311 -10.20 -1.83 -13.15
C VAL A 311 -10.42 -1.03 -14.41
N PHE A 312 -10.23 0.28 -14.27
CA PHE A 312 -10.31 1.25 -15.33
C PHE A 312 -8.88 1.53 -15.82
N THR A 313 -8.63 1.27 -17.10
CA THR A 313 -7.31 1.45 -17.69
C THR A 313 -7.37 2.46 -18.84
N ILE A 314 -6.46 3.43 -18.81
CA ILE A 314 -6.16 4.28 -19.97
C ILE A 314 -4.72 4.01 -20.39
N ALA A 315 -4.52 3.56 -21.62
CA ALA A 315 -3.20 3.43 -22.22
C ALA A 315 -2.96 4.56 -23.21
N VAL A 316 -1.84 5.27 -23.08
CA VAL A 316 -1.35 6.25 -24.07
C VAL A 316 -0.12 5.65 -24.73
N LYS A 317 -0.23 5.38 -26.02
CA LYS A 317 0.82 4.78 -26.85
C LYS A 317 1.33 5.79 -27.85
N ASP A 318 2.63 5.83 -28.07
CA ASP A 318 3.27 6.67 -29.07
C ASP A 318 4.31 5.93 -29.90
N GLN A 319 4.60 6.48 -31.07
CA GLN A 319 5.71 6.05 -31.94
C GLN A 319 6.89 7.05 -31.85
N GLY A 320 7.18 7.53 -30.64
CA GLY A 320 8.20 8.55 -30.37
C GLY A 320 9.62 8.03 -30.21
N GLY A 321 9.92 6.81 -30.66
CA GLY A 321 11.27 6.24 -30.59
C GLY A 321 11.71 5.73 -29.21
N GLY A 322 10.96 5.98 -28.13
CA GLY A 322 11.27 5.47 -26.79
C GLY A 322 12.60 6.00 -26.21
N THR A 323 12.94 5.61 -24.98
CA THR A 323 14.24 5.96 -24.37
C THR A 323 14.96 4.71 -23.87
N ASN A 324 16.27 4.83 -23.61
CA ASN A 324 17.06 3.78 -22.97
C ASN A 324 17.09 3.90 -21.44
N ALA A 325 16.36 4.86 -20.87
CA ALA A 325 16.32 5.08 -19.43
C ALA A 325 15.51 3.98 -18.75
N SER A 326 15.94 3.57 -17.57
CA SER A 326 15.18 2.63 -16.75
C SER A 326 13.89 3.25 -16.20
N ASP A 327 12.92 2.42 -15.85
CA ASP A 327 11.68 2.85 -15.18
C ASP A 327 11.96 3.73 -13.95
N ASP A 328 12.98 3.38 -13.17
CA ASP A 328 13.32 4.14 -11.96
C ASP A 328 13.88 5.52 -12.29
N GLU A 329 14.50 5.72 -13.46
CA GLU A 329 15.07 7.00 -13.91
C GLU A 329 14.01 7.94 -14.47
N ILE A 330 13.09 7.44 -15.30
CA ILE A 330 12.02 8.26 -15.91
C ILE A 330 11.05 8.83 -14.87
N PHE A 331 10.90 8.15 -13.72
CA PHE A 331 10.11 8.61 -12.60
C PHE A 331 10.92 9.39 -11.55
N ARG A 332 12.17 9.78 -11.85
CA ARG A 332 12.91 10.70 -10.97
C ARG A 332 12.41 12.11 -11.17
N TYR A 333 12.16 12.80 -10.07
CA TYR A 333 11.96 14.25 -10.12
C TYR A 333 13.17 14.90 -10.77
N MET A 334 12.91 15.88 -11.63
CA MET A 334 13.93 16.64 -12.36
C MET A 334 14.65 15.86 -13.46
N PHE A 335 14.20 14.65 -13.77
CA PHE A 335 14.68 13.93 -14.95
C PHE A 335 14.07 14.53 -16.21
N THR A 336 14.92 14.85 -17.19
CA THR A 336 14.52 15.28 -18.52
C THR A 336 15.36 14.50 -19.53
N ALA A 337 14.69 13.75 -20.40
CA ALA A 337 15.34 13.02 -21.49
C ALA A 337 15.61 13.99 -22.65
N ASP A 338 16.47 14.99 -22.45
CA ASP A 338 16.88 15.87 -23.55
C ASP A 338 17.98 15.21 -24.38
N ILE A 339 17.63 14.83 -25.60
CA ILE A 339 18.52 14.34 -26.66
C ILE A 339 19.56 15.43 -27.06
N THR A 340 19.27 16.70 -26.77
CA THR A 340 20.08 17.90 -27.13
C THR A 340 21.28 18.18 -26.23
N LYS A 341 21.33 17.68 -24.99
CA LYS A 341 22.50 17.89 -24.11
C LYS A 341 23.78 17.18 -24.58
N SER A 342 23.68 16.33 -25.59
CA SER A 342 24.84 15.72 -26.26
C SER A 342 25.60 16.70 -27.17
N HIS A 343 25.01 17.84 -27.55
CA HIS A 343 25.64 18.80 -28.49
C HIS A 343 25.97 20.18 -27.92
N GLU A 344 25.35 20.62 -26.82
CA GLU A 344 25.59 21.95 -26.24
C GLU A 344 26.62 21.97 -25.09
N ALA A 345 27.14 20.82 -24.65
CA ALA A 345 28.20 20.77 -23.65
C ALA A 345 29.57 21.32 -24.14
N ASN A 346 29.66 21.80 -25.39
CA ASN A 346 30.89 22.30 -26.00
C ASN A 346 30.87 23.79 -26.46
N LYS A 347 29.83 24.57 -26.15
CA LYS A 347 29.76 26.03 -26.37
C LYS A 347 28.72 26.60 -25.39
N GLU A 348 28.95 27.55 -24.50
CA GLU A 348 30.03 28.49 -24.23
C GLU A 348 29.97 28.80 -22.72
N GLN A 349 31.13 28.95 -22.11
CA GLN A 349 31.31 29.83 -20.97
C GLN A 349 31.35 31.24 -21.55
N GLU A 350 30.40 32.12 -21.21
CA GLU A 350 30.61 33.55 -20.92
C GLU A 350 29.26 34.28 -20.74
N GLU A 351 29.18 34.97 -19.61
CA GLU A 351 28.43 36.19 -19.28
C GLU A 351 27.18 36.57 -20.08
N GLU A 352 26.02 36.59 -19.40
CA GLU A 352 25.07 37.71 -19.49
C GLU A 352 24.15 37.76 -18.25
N GLU A 353 24.39 38.74 -17.37
CA GLU A 353 23.43 39.20 -16.36
C GLU A 353 22.29 39.93 -17.08
N ILE A 354 21.14 39.28 -17.25
CA ILE A 354 19.90 39.94 -17.67
C ILE A 354 18.78 39.58 -16.69
N ASP A 355 18.07 40.63 -16.26
CA ASP A 355 17.10 40.73 -15.16
C ASP A 355 16.11 39.55 -15.06
N ILE A 356 16.49 38.55 -14.25
CA ILE A 356 15.82 37.25 -14.10
C ILE A 356 14.41 37.39 -13.51
N LEU A 357 14.11 38.49 -12.78
CA LEU A 357 12.87 38.60 -12.03
C LEU A 357 11.65 38.94 -12.90
N ALA A 358 11.83 39.77 -13.94
CA ALA A 358 10.76 40.20 -14.83
C ALA A 358 10.39 39.10 -15.85
N ASP A 359 11.39 38.42 -16.40
CA ASP A 359 11.24 37.32 -17.37
C ASP A 359 10.72 36.02 -16.72
N PHE A 360 10.73 35.94 -15.37
CA PHE A 360 10.26 34.78 -14.60
C PHE A 360 8.76 34.82 -14.29
N GLN A 361 8.19 36.01 -14.11
CA GLN A 361 6.76 36.17 -13.86
C GLN A 361 5.92 35.93 -15.12
N GLU A 362 6.51 36.15 -16.30
CA GLU A 362 5.94 35.81 -17.61
C GLU A 362 6.03 34.30 -17.93
N ARG A 363 7.11 33.62 -17.52
CA ARG A 363 7.30 32.17 -17.77
C ARG A 363 6.38 31.25 -16.94
N MET A 364 5.93 31.69 -15.76
CA MET A 364 5.03 30.88 -14.91
C MET A 364 3.58 30.89 -15.38
N THR A 365 3.08 32.02 -15.89
CA THR A 365 1.80 32.09 -16.61
C THR A 365 1.88 31.40 -17.99
N GLN A 366 3.08 31.29 -18.56
CA GLN A 366 3.36 30.55 -19.81
C GLN A 366 3.68 29.05 -19.63
N SER A 367 3.71 28.49 -18.41
CA SER A 367 3.95 27.03 -18.26
C SER A 367 2.82 26.16 -18.83
N SER A 368 1.65 26.74 -19.10
CA SER A 368 0.59 26.12 -19.89
C SER A 368 0.85 26.14 -21.41
N LYS A 369 1.86 26.89 -21.89
CA LYS A 369 2.20 27.06 -23.31
C LYS A 369 3.45 26.30 -23.77
N GLN A 370 4.31 25.82 -22.87
CA GLN A 370 5.47 25.00 -23.25
C GLN A 370 5.16 23.50 -23.12
N MET A 371 5.52 22.72 -24.15
CA MET A 371 5.32 21.26 -24.24
C MET A 371 6.14 20.46 -23.20
N TYR A 372 7.11 21.07 -22.54
CA TYR A 372 7.94 20.42 -21.53
C TYR A 372 8.20 21.34 -20.33
N GLY A 373 8.41 20.74 -19.16
CA GLY A 373 8.70 21.43 -17.91
C GLY A 373 9.93 20.86 -17.21
N TYR A 374 10.06 21.13 -15.91
CA TYR A 374 11.21 20.75 -15.08
C TYR A 374 11.34 19.25 -14.76
N GLY A 375 10.72 18.33 -15.51
CA GLY A 375 10.80 16.89 -15.22
C GLY A 375 10.00 16.44 -13.99
N PHE A 376 8.85 17.07 -13.72
CA PHE A 376 7.95 16.74 -12.62
C PHE A 376 6.68 15.98 -13.05
N GLY A 377 6.34 16.00 -14.34
CA GLY A 377 5.08 15.44 -14.87
C GLY A 377 4.88 13.97 -14.52
N LEU A 378 5.73 13.07 -15.04
CA LEU A 378 5.62 11.62 -14.82
C LEU A 378 5.64 11.21 -13.33
N PRO A 379 6.56 11.72 -12.48
CA PRO A 379 6.53 11.44 -11.04
C PRO A 379 5.21 11.85 -10.38
N ILE A 380 4.67 13.04 -10.70
CA ILE A 380 3.38 13.51 -10.15
C ILE A 380 2.24 12.63 -10.64
N CYS A 381 2.20 12.26 -11.93
CA CYS A 381 1.18 11.37 -12.46
C CYS A 381 1.18 10.02 -11.74
N ARG A 382 2.36 9.45 -11.46
CA ARG A 382 2.49 8.20 -10.70
C ARG A 382 2.05 8.35 -9.25
N LEU A 383 2.32 9.50 -8.64
CA LEU A 383 1.86 9.83 -7.29
C LEU A 383 0.32 9.94 -7.25
N TYR A 384 -0.28 10.60 -8.23
CA TYR A 384 -1.74 10.77 -8.34
C TYR A 384 -2.43 9.43 -8.58
N ALA A 385 -1.90 8.60 -9.48
CA ALA A 385 -2.43 7.24 -9.70
C ALA A 385 -2.41 6.42 -8.40
N LYS A 386 -1.28 6.42 -7.68
CA LYS A 386 -1.15 5.72 -6.38
C LYS A 386 -2.08 6.25 -5.30
N PHE A 387 -2.38 7.55 -5.31
CA PHE A 387 -3.31 8.16 -4.35
C PHE A 387 -4.72 7.54 -4.44
N PHE A 388 -5.13 7.12 -5.63
CA PHE A 388 -6.39 6.41 -5.90
C PHE A 388 -6.23 4.88 -5.91
N ALA A 389 -5.22 4.35 -5.20
CA ALA A 389 -4.86 2.92 -5.19
C ALA A 389 -4.52 2.31 -6.56
N GLY A 390 -4.41 3.13 -7.61
CA GLY A 390 -4.03 2.72 -8.94
C GLY A 390 -2.51 2.64 -9.15
N SER A 391 -2.12 2.53 -10.41
CA SER A 391 -0.72 2.54 -10.81
C SER A 391 -0.53 3.21 -12.18
N LEU A 392 0.65 3.79 -12.37
CA LEU A 392 1.11 4.24 -13.68
C LEU A 392 2.38 3.46 -13.99
N THR A 393 2.33 2.68 -15.07
CA THR A 393 3.48 1.93 -15.60
C THR A 393 3.80 2.43 -17.00
N VAL A 394 5.07 2.38 -17.37
CA VAL A 394 5.54 2.81 -18.68
C VAL A 394 6.35 1.67 -19.26
N GLN A 395 6.07 1.28 -20.50
CA GLN A 395 6.82 0.28 -21.24
C GLN A 395 7.43 0.98 -22.45
N GLN A 396 8.75 0.92 -22.56
CA GLN A 396 9.48 1.60 -23.63
C GLN A 396 10.15 0.57 -24.53
N VAL A 397 10.09 0.80 -25.83
CA VAL A 397 10.86 0.04 -26.81
C VAL A 397 11.70 1.01 -27.62
N SER A 398 13.02 0.93 -27.44
CA SER A 398 13.99 1.80 -28.10
C SER A 398 13.83 1.74 -29.62
N ARG A 399 13.83 2.92 -30.25
CA ARG A 399 13.56 3.21 -31.67
C ARG A 399 12.14 2.91 -32.17
N ILE A 400 11.23 2.50 -31.29
CA ILE A 400 9.83 2.29 -31.64
C ILE A 400 8.96 3.34 -30.97
N GLY A 401 8.91 3.35 -29.64
CA GLY A 401 7.97 4.21 -28.92
C GLY A 401 7.78 3.86 -27.46
N THR A 402 6.78 4.50 -26.86
CA THR A 402 6.44 4.35 -25.44
C THR A 402 4.95 4.06 -25.26
N ASP A 403 4.65 3.09 -24.39
CA ASP A 403 3.31 2.78 -23.93
C ASP A 403 3.19 3.11 -22.43
N ALA A 404 2.39 4.11 -22.08
CA ALA A 404 2.07 4.46 -20.69
C ALA A 404 0.69 3.90 -20.32
N TYR A 405 0.63 3.05 -19.29
CA TYR A 405 -0.60 2.43 -18.79
C TYR A 405 -0.98 3.04 -17.44
N LEU A 406 -2.07 3.82 -17.43
CA LEU A 406 -2.72 4.29 -16.22
C LEU A 406 -3.80 3.29 -15.81
N ARG A 407 -3.59 2.62 -14.68
CA ARG A 407 -4.54 1.71 -14.05
C ARG A 407 -5.16 2.39 -12.84
N ILE A 408 -6.49 2.41 -12.76
CA ILE A 408 -7.24 2.94 -11.63
C ILE A 408 -8.25 1.89 -11.20
N ASP A 409 -8.17 1.50 -9.95
CA ASP A 409 -9.09 0.51 -9.39
C ASP A 409 -10.38 1.25 -9.01
N TYR A 410 -11.48 1.05 -9.75
CA TYR A 410 -12.74 1.77 -9.50
C TYR A 410 -13.67 1.04 -8.52
N LEU A 411 -13.27 -0.13 -8.01
CA LEU A 411 -14.15 -0.97 -7.21
C LEU A 411 -13.44 -1.64 -6.02
N PHE A 412 -13.43 -0.94 -4.89
CA PHE A 412 -13.73 -1.59 -3.63
C PHE A 412 -15.24 -1.48 -3.31
N PHE A 413 -16.08 -1.09 -4.29
CA PHE A 413 -17.37 -0.45 -4.03
C PHE A 413 -18.64 -1.20 -4.53
N CYS A 414 -18.79 -1.67 -5.77
CA CYS A 414 -20.04 -2.34 -6.18
C CYS A 414 -20.14 -3.84 -5.85
N LEU A 415 -19.05 -4.62 -5.84
CA LEU A 415 -19.11 -6.01 -5.36
C LEU A 415 -19.18 -6.09 -3.83
N TRP A 416 -18.59 -5.11 -3.14
CA TRP A 416 -18.68 -4.95 -1.69
C TRP A 416 -20.10 -4.58 -1.28
N MET A 417 -20.78 -3.67 -1.99
CA MET A 417 -22.16 -3.29 -1.70
C MET A 417 -23.20 -4.33 -2.12
N ALA A 418 -22.98 -5.10 -3.20
CA ALA A 418 -23.86 -6.21 -3.59
C ALA A 418 -23.84 -7.37 -2.58
N ILE A 419 -22.75 -7.54 -1.83
CA ILE A 419 -22.59 -8.58 -0.80
C ILE A 419 -22.89 -8.03 0.61
N ILE A 420 -22.77 -6.72 0.86
CA ILE A 420 -22.89 -6.05 2.17
C ILE A 420 -24.21 -5.28 2.36
N SER A 421 -25.25 -5.62 1.61
CA SER A 421 -26.61 -5.44 2.14
C SER A 421 -26.85 -6.24 3.44
N CYS A 422 -25.85 -6.99 3.93
CA CYS A 422 -25.71 -7.45 5.32
C CYS A 422 -24.27 -7.30 5.86
N GLY A 423 -23.95 -6.23 6.61
CA GLY A 423 -22.99 -6.29 7.74
C GLY A 423 -21.78 -5.32 7.74
N PRO A 424 -21.49 -4.63 8.88
CA PRO A 424 -20.48 -3.57 8.96
C PRO A 424 -19.03 -4.09 8.97
N THR A 425 -18.15 -3.34 8.31
CA THR A 425 -16.73 -3.66 8.14
C THR A 425 -15.85 -3.25 9.32
N SER A 426 -14.87 -4.10 9.56
CA SER A 426 -14.23 -4.33 10.84
C SER A 426 -12.90 -3.58 10.99
N ILE A 427 -12.92 -2.29 11.36
CA ILE A 427 -11.78 -1.64 12.04
C ILE A 427 -12.27 -1.23 13.44
N PRO A 428 -11.70 -1.76 14.54
CA PRO A 428 -12.09 -1.29 15.87
C PRO A 428 -11.68 0.18 16.02
N SER A 429 -12.67 1.07 15.94
CA SER A 429 -12.57 2.53 16.07
C SER A 429 -12.10 3.02 17.45
N ASN A 430 -11.74 2.11 18.37
CA ASN A 430 -11.56 2.42 19.79
C ASN A 430 -10.16 2.09 20.35
N GLY A 431 -9.15 1.79 19.52
CA GLY A 431 -7.78 1.50 20.01
C GLY A 431 -7.69 0.28 20.93
N LYS A 432 -8.74 -0.56 21.00
CA LYS A 432 -8.84 -1.73 21.88
C LYS A 432 -8.13 -2.93 21.27
N ARG A 433 -7.43 -3.68 22.12
CA ARG A 433 -6.79 -4.96 21.77
C ARG A 433 -7.84 -6.02 21.44
N ARG A 434 -7.64 -6.75 20.33
CA ARG A 434 -8.36 -7.99 20.03
C ARG A 434 -7.91 -9.10 20.98
N ARG A 435 -8.79 -9.64 21.84
CA ARG A 435 -8.41 -10.71 22.78
C ARG A 435 -8.30 -12.06 22.08
N ASN A 436 -9.33 -12.42 21.34
CA ASN A 436 -9.45 -13.72 20.70
C ASN A 436 -10.27 -13.62 19.39
N SER A 437 -10.54 -14.75 18.75
CA SER A 437 -11.23 -14.82 17.46
C SER A 437 -12.66 -14.27 17.48
N TYR A 438 -13.33 -14.31 18.63
CA TYR A 438 -14.71 -13.85 18.82
C TYR A 438 -14.80 -12.35 19.16
N SER A 439 -13.67 -11.68 19.31
CA SER A 439 -13.66 -10.24 19.59
C SER A 439 -14.23 -9.47 18.40
N LEU A 440 -15.08 -8.48 18.67
CA LEU A 440 -15.60 -7.61 17.62
C LEU A 440 -14.52 -6.62 17.15
N PRO A 441 -14.56 -6.21 15.88
CA PRO A 441 -15.51 -6.65 14.85
C PRO A 441 -15.06 -7.96 14.14
N LEU A 442 -16.02 -8.79 13.70
CA LEU A 442 -15.72 -10.08 13.02
C LEU A 442 -15.26 -9.83 11.57
N HIS A 443 -14.43 -10.74 11.04
CA HIS A 443 -13.99 -10.69 9.64
C HIS A 443 -14.94 -11.53 8.78
N TYR A 444 -15.35 -11.05 7.60
CA TYR A 444 -16.32 -11.78 6.77
C TYR A 444 -15.79 -13.15 6.30
N VAL A 445 -14.50 -13.28 6.00
CA VAL A 445 -13.86 -14.56 5.67
C VAL A 445 -13.99 -15.58 6.81
N GLN A 446 -13.96 -15.12 8.06
CA GLN A 446 -14.20 -15.98 9.24
C GLN A 446 -15.65 -16.46 9.28
N ILE A 447 -16.62 -15.59 8.98
CA ILE A 447 -18.04 -15.96 8.93
C ILE A 447 -18.28 -17.00 7.83
N ILE A 448 -17.73 -16.78 6.63
CA ILE A 448 -17.82 -17.74 5.52
C ILE A 448 -17.22 -19.09 5.92
N ALA A 449 -16.05 -19.10 6.57
CA ALA A 449 -15.41 -20.32 7.04
C ALA A 449 -16.30 -21.09 8.04
N ILE A 450 -16.91 -20.39 9.00
CA ILE A 450 -17.80 -20.99 10.01
C ILE A 450 -19.06 -21.56 9.34
N ILE A 451 -19.67 -20.83 8.41
CA ILE A 451 -20.83 -21.29 7.64
C ILE A 451 -20.49 -22.56 6.86
N LEU A 452 -19.33 -22.59 6.18
CA LEU A 452 -18.88 -23.73 5.41
C LEU A 452 -18.64 -24.97 6.30
N ILE A 453 -17.99 -24.78 7.46
CA ILE A 453 -17.75 -25.83 8.44
C ILE A 453 -19.09 -26.39 8.95
N PHE A 454 -20.03 -25.52 9.34
CA PHE A 454 -21.33 -25.95 9.83
C PHE A 454 -22.14 -26.66 8.74
N PHE A 455 -22.11 -26.15 7.51
CA PHE A 455 -22.75 -26.78 6.35
C PHE A 455 -22.22 -28.20 6.13
N LEU A 456 -20.90 -28.40 6.08
CA LEU A 456 -20.30 -29.72 5.87
C LEU A 456 -20.63 -30.69 7.02
N ILE A 457 -20.57 -30.25 8.27
CA ILE A 457 -20.93 -31.08 9.44
C ILE A 457 -22.41 -31.47 9.37
N LEU A 458 -23.29 -30.49 9.15
CA LEU A 458 -24.73 -30.71 9.11
C LEU A 458 -25.09 -31.67 7.97
N MET A 459 -24.60 -31.41 6.76
CA MET A 459 -24.91 -32.25 5.59
C MET A 459 -24.30 -33.65 5.70
N ASN A 460 -23.16 -33.81 6.37
CA ASN A 460 -22.63 -35.14 6.67
C ASN A 460 -23.61 -35.96 7.53
N TYR A 461 -24.14 -35.39 8.61
CA TYR A 461 -25.09 -36.13 9.46
C TYR A 461 -26.48 -36.29 8.84
N LEU A 462 -27.00 -35.25 8.16
CA LEU A 462 -28.34 -35.29 7.57
C LEU A 462 -28.41 -36.18 6.32
N THR A 463 -27.35 -36.21 5.51
CA THR A 463 -27.35 -36.90 4.22
C THR A 463 -26.46 -38.14 4.22
N LEU A 464 -25.17 -38.01 4.59
CA LEU A 464 -24.22 -39.12 4.44
C LEU A 464 -24.36 -40.20 5.53
N CYS A 465 -24.69 -39.83 6.76
CA CYS A 465 -24.88 -40.80 7.85
C CYS A 465 -26.22 -41.54 7.81
N VAL A 466 -27.24 -40.97 7.16
CA VAL A 466 -28.62 -41.48 7.21
C VAL A 466 -28.93 -42.41 6.04
N ASN A 467 -28.37 -42.15 4.86
CA ASN A 467 -28.73 -42.86 3.61
C ASN A 467 -27.91 -44.14 3.35
N ILE A 468 -27.51 -44.85 4.41
CA ILE A 468 -26.78 -46.12 4.31
C ILE A 468 -27.77 -47.29 4.46
N PRO A 469 -27.83 -48.27 3.52
CA PRO A 469 -28.91 -49.27 3.44
C PRO A 469 -29.04 -50.19 4.66
N THR A 470 -27.95 -50.41 5.39
CA THR A 470 -27.83 -51.44 6.43
C THR A 470 -27.53 -50.81 7.78
N HIS A 471 -28.38 -51.07 8.78
CA HIS A 471 -28.26 -50.48 10.13
C HIS A 471 -26.86 -50.60 10.77
N PRO A 472 -26.13 -51.74 10.71
CA PRO A 472 -24.78 -51.83 11.29
C PRO A 472 -23.78 -50.84 10.67
N TRP A 473 -23.83 -50.69 9.34
CA TRP A 473 -22.96 -49.78 8.59
C TRP A 473 -23.35 -48.31 8.78
N GLN A 474 -24.64 -48.04 9.02
CA GLN A 474 -25.14 -46.72 9.38
C GLN A 474 -24.56 -46.27 10.73
N TRP A 475 -24.67 -47.11 11.77
CA TRP A 475 -24.10 -46.84 13.10
C TRP A 475 -22.58 -46.69 13.04
N LEU A 476 -21.89 -47.56 12.29
CA LEU A 476 -20.46 -47.45 12.09
C LEU A 476 -20.07 -46.10 11.46
N ASN A 477 -20.79 -45.64 10.44
CA ASN A 477 -20.52 -44.36 9.81
C ASN A 477 -20.79 -43.16 10.74
N ILE A 478 -21.85 -43.22 11.55
CA ILE A 478 -22.11 -42.19 12.58
C ILE A 478 -20.98 -42.13 13.60
N VAL A 479 -20.50 -43.28 14.08
CA VAL A 479 -19.40 -43.36 15.05
C VAL A 479 -18.10 -42.83 14.42
N LEU A 480 -17.76 -43.24 13.20
CA LEU A 480 -16.57 -42.76 12.49
C LEU A 480 -16.65 -41.25 12.16
N SER A 481 -17.79 -40.76 11.71
CA SER A 481 -18.02 -39.33 11.48
C SER A 481 -17.81 -38.52 12.77
N SER A 482 -18.36 -39.01 13.87
CA SER A 482 -18.23 -38.35 15.18
C SER A 482 -16.80 -38.40 15.71
N PHE A 483 -16.06 -39.47 15.43
CA PHE A 483 -14.65 -39.61 15.78
C PHE A 483 -13.77 -38.54 15.12
N PHE A 484 -14.07 -38.10 13.89
CA PHE A 484 -13.31 -37.03 13.22
C PHE A 484 -13.81 -35.62 13.58
N ILE A 485 -15.13 -35.43 13.69
CA ILE A 485 -15.74 -34.10 13.90
C ILE A 485 -15.57 -33.61 15.35
N LEU A 486 -15.74 -34.50 16.35
CA LEU A 486 -15.71 -34.10 17.76
C LEU A 486 -14.34 -33.54 18.19
N PRO A 487 -13.19 -34.21 17.91
CA PRO A 487 -11.88 -33.64 18.22
C PRO A 487 -11.62 -32.34 17.47
N PHE A 488 -12.04 -32.25 16.20
CA PHE A 488 -11.92 -31.02 15.42
C PHE A 488 -12.63 -29.85 16.11
N PHE A 489 -13.88 -30.04 16.52
CA PHE A 489 -14.68 -28.99 17.16
C PHE A 489 -14.08 -28.54 18.50
N ILE A 490 -13.60 -29.49 19.31
CA ILE A 490 -12.93 -29.20 20.59
C ILE A 490 -11.66 -28.36 20.36
N VAL A 491 -10.81 -28.77 19.40
CA VAL A 491 -9.57 -28.06 19.08
C VAL A 491 -9.87 -26.69 18.46
N PHE A 492 -10.90 -26.58 17.61
CA PHE A 492 -11.34 -25.32 17.01
C PHE A 492 -11.77 -24.32 18.10
N ILE A 493 -12.60 -24.74 19.06
CA ILE A 493 -12.99 -23.87 20.18
C ILE A 493 -11.78 -23.47 21.01
N ALA A 494 -10.92 -24.42 21.39
CA ALA A 494 -9.73 -24.15 22.19
C ALA A 494 -8.80 -23.14 21.50
N LEU A 495 -8.52 -23.34 20.21
CA LEU A 495 -7.69 -22.44 19.40
C LEU A 495 -8.26 -21.02 19.35
N ASN A 496 -9.57 -20.89 19.12
CA ASN A 496 -10.23 -19.60 18.98
C ASN A 496 -10.46 -18.87 20.31
N TYR A 497 -10.37 -19.57 21.45
CA TYR A 497 -10.50 -18.99 22.77
C TYR A 497 -9.18 -18.43 23.33
N ILE A 498 -8.04 -19.07 23.01
CA ILE A 498 -6.73 -18.68 23.51
C ILE A 498 -6.35 -17.27 23.03
N ASP A 499 -5.88 -16.43 23.96
CA ASP A 499 -5.25 -15.14 23.63
C ASP A 499 -3.75 -15.38 23.32
N PRO A 500 -3.31 -15.27 22.05
CA PRO A 500 -1.90 -15.47 21.66
C PRO A 500 -0.98 -14.31 22.09
N ALA A 501 -1.51 -13.29 22.77
CA ALA A 501 -0.71 -12.17 23.26
C ALA A 501 0.43 -12.62 24.17
N GLU A 502 1.48 -11.81 24.18
CA GLU A 502 2.56 -11.93 25.14
C GLU A 502 2.08 -11.68 26.58
N ASN A 503 2.71 -12.31 27.58
CA ASN A 503 2.22 -12.28 28.96
C ASN A 503 2.15 -10.84 29.50
N GLU A 504 3.20 -10.05 29.30
CA GLU A 504 3.24 -8.63 29.70
C GLU A 504 2.11 -7.80 29.07
N VAL A 505 1.75 -8.10 27.81
CA VAL A 505 0.63 -7.45 27.14
C VAL A 505 -0.70 -7.79 27.81
N ILE A 506 -0.86 -9.03 28.29
CA ILE A 506 -2.07 -9.47 29.02
C ILE A 506 -2.19 -8.73 30.34
N TYR A 507 -1.09 -8.59 31.09
CA TYR A 507 -1.07 -7.91 32.39
C TYR A 507 -1.33 -6.39 32.29
N LYS A 508 -0.77 -5.69 31.29
CA LYS A 508 -0.94 -4.22 31.12
C LYS A 508 -2.25 -3.78 30.43
N SER A 509 -3.25 -4.66 30.27
CA SER A 509 -4.37 -4.49 29.31
C SER A 509 -5.37 -3.33 29.53
N TYR A 510 -5.20 -2.51 30.56
CA TYR A 510 -6.15 -1.45 30.94
C TYR A 510 -5.90 -0.08 30.29
N ARG A 511 -4.73 0.17 29.70
CA ARG A 511 -4.44 1.47 29.07
C ARG A 511 -4.84 1.49 27.58
N PRO A 512 -5.46 2.58 27.09
CA PRO A 512 -5.61 2.81 25.66
C PRO A 512 -4.23 2.83 25.01
N ARG A 513 -4.10 2.17 23.87
CA ARG A 513 -2.83 2.01 23.18
C ARG A 513 -2.48 3.27 22.41
N THR A 514 -1.22 3.69 22.51
CA THR A 514 -0.69 4.85 21.82
C THR A 514 -0.43 4.51 20.36
N ASP A 515 -0.66 5.47 19.48
CA ASP A 515 -0.27 5.33 18.09
C ASP A 515 1.26 5.30 17.98
N PHE A 516 1.77 4.45 17.10
CA PHE A 516 3.20 4.29 16.89
C PHE A 516 3.78 5.47 16.10
N ASP A 517 4.67 6.25 16.71
CA ASP A 517 5.42 7.29 16.01
C ASP A 517 6.69 6.73 15.33
N ARG A 518 6.63 6.59 13.99
CA ARG A 518 7.76 6.14 13.16
C ARG A 518 8.94 7.13 13.14
N HIS A 519 8.75 8.37 13.57
CA HIS A 519 9.82 9.36 13.66
C HIS A 519 10.70 9.17 14.90
N GLN A 520 10.18 8.55 15.96
CA GLN A 520 10.92 8.26 17.19
C GLN A 520 11.61 6.90 17.12
N HIS A 521 10.94 5.90 16.53
CA HIS A 521 11.48 4.55 16.40
C HIS A 521 11.26 4.03 14.98
N ALA A 522 12.33 3.55 14.33
CA ALA A 522 12.26 2.98 12.98
C ALA A 522 11.38 1.70 12.93
N HIS A 523 11.28 0.99 14.05
CA HIS A 523 10.50 -0.24 14.18
C HIS A 523 9.64 -0.22 15.44
N VAL A 524 8.45 -0.83 15.37
CA VAL A 524 7.49 -0.92 16.50
C VAL A 524 8.10 -1.55 17.74
N ILE A 525 9.06 -2.45 17.53
CA ILE A 525 9.85 -3.08 18.57
C ILE A 525 11.31 -2.71 18.35
N THR A 526 11.94 -2.09 19.35
CA THR A 526 13.38 -1.83 19.40
C THR A 526 13.92 -2.30 20.74
N GLU A 527 15.09 -2.93 20.77
CA GLU A 527 15.73 -3.40 22.02
C GLU A 527 14.77 -4.23 22.92
N LEU A 528 14.01 -5.15 22.32
CA LEU A 528 13.06 -6.01 23.04
C LEU A 528 11.97 -5.23 23.77
N TYR A 529 11.59 -4.06 23.27
CA TYR A 529 10.52 -3.25 23.83
C TYR A 529 9.55 -2.76 22.73
N CYS A 530 8.25 -2.97 22.97
CA CYS A 530 7.15 -2.71 22.06
C CYS A 530 6.49 -1.35 22.40
N HIS A 531 6.76 -0.31 21.60
CA HIS A 531 6.35 1.07 21.86
C HIS A 531 4.85 1.34 21.74
N VAL A 532 4.11 0.46 21.08
CA VAL A 532 2.63 0.54 20.98
C VAL A 532 1.94 -0.11 22.17
N CYS A 533 2.51 -1.23 22.63
CA CYS A 533 1.97 -1.94 23.80
C CYS A 533 2.51 -1.37 25.12
N ASP A 534 3.57 -0.56 25.06
CA ASP A 534 4.36 -0.14 26.22
C ASP A 534 4.76 -1.36 27.08
N VAL A 535 5.37 -2.38 26.46
CA VAL A 535 5.83 -3.57 27.20
C VAL A 535 7.17 -4.05 26.70
N GLN A 536 7.94 -4.70 27.59
CA GLN A 536 9.05 -5.54 27.17
C GLN A 536 8.51 -6.80 26.50
N VAL A 537 9.17 -7.20 25.41
CA VAL A 537 8.78 -8.31 24.55
C VAL A 537 9.96 -9.25 24.34
N THR A 538 9.69 -10.50 24.03
CA THR A 538 10.71 -11.51 23.74
C THR A 538 11.30 -11.32 22.34
N GLU A 539 12.49 -11.90 22.08
CA GLU A 539 13.21 -11.78 20.81
C GLU A 539 12.38 -12.16 19.57
N LYS A 540 11.51 -13.17 19.72
CA LYS A 540 10.64 -13.68 18.65
C LYS A 540 9.25 -13.02 18.62
N ALA A 541 9.00 -12.03 19.46
CA ALA A 541 7.72 -11.34 19.49
C ALA A 541 7.60 -10.32 18.34
N LYS A 542 6.39 -10.16 17.82
CA LYS A 542 6.06 -9.13 16.82
C LYS A 542 4.73 -8.48 17.15
N HIS A 543 4.59 -7.20 16.79
CA HIS A 543 3.35 -6.46 16.92
C HIS A 543 2.43 -6.71 15.71
N CYS A 544 1.22 -7.22 15.95
CA CYS A 544 0.18 -7.31 14.93
C CYS A 544 -0.76 -6.10 15.02
N SER A 545 -0.81 -5.30 13.97
CA SER A 545 -1.72 -4.14 13.87
C SER A 545 -3.19 -4.56 13.81
N SER A 546 -3.54 -5.61 13.06
CA SER A 546 -4.93 -6.10 12.93
C SER A 546 -5.54 -6.57 14.25
N CYS A 547 -4.71 -7.16 15.12
CA CYS A 547 -5.13 -7.55 16.47
C CYS A 547 -4.82 -6.47 17.52
N ASN A 548 -4.09 -5.44 17.12
CA ASN A 548 -3.51 -4.41 17.97
C ASN A 548 -2.88 -5.03 19.23
N LYS A 549 -1.88 -5.92 19.08
CA LYS A 549 -1.11 -6.55 20.19
C LYS A 549 0.20 -7.19 19.77
N CYS A 550 1.16 -7.20 20.71
CA CYS A 550 2.41 -7.96 20.61
C CYS A 550 2.14 -9.46 20.91
N ILE A 551 2.58 -10.33 20.01
CA ILE A 551 2.34 -11.79 19.99
C ILE A 551 3.65 -12.52 20.26
N TYR A 552 3.62 -13.46 21.21
CA TYR A 552 4.77 -14.31 21.52
C TYR A 552 5.06 -15.29 20.38
N SER A 553 6.33 -15.33 19.92
CA SER A 553 6.77 -16.18 18.81
C SER A 553 5.83 -16.11 17.61
N PHE A 554 5.72 -14.92 17.04
CA PHE A 554 4.74 -14.60 15.99
C PHE A 554 4.97 -15.41 14.72
N ASP A 555 3.89 -15.94 14.15
CA ASP A 555 3.92 -16.64 12.86
C ASP A 555 3.16 -15.85 11.78
N HIS A 556 1.84 -15.65 11.96
CA HIS A 556 1.04 -14.83 11.04
C HIS A 556 -0.28 -14.38 11.69
N HIS A 557 -0.98 -13.46 11.02
CA HIS A 557 -2.38 -13.16 11.33
C HIS A 557 -3.29 -13.96 10.39
N CYS A 558 -4.12 -14.84 10.95
CA CYS A 558 -5.01 -15.69 10.17
C CYS A 558 -6.36 -15.01 9.97
N ILE A 559 -6.69 -14.63 8.73
CA ILE A 559 -7.97 -14.01 8.37
C ILE A 559 -9.16 -14.96 8.49
N TRP A 560 -8.93 -16.28 8.36
CA TRP A 560 -9.94 -17.32 8.47
C TRP A 560 -10.38 -17.56 9.92
N LEU A 561 -9.46 -17.38 10.86
CA LEU A 561 -9.74 -17.48 12.30
C LEU A 561 -9.93 -16.11 12.96
N ASN A 562 -9.60 -15.03 12.26
CA ASN A 562 -9.61 -13.65 12.78
C ASN A 562 -8.81 -13.52 14.09
N THR A 563 -7.66 -14.19 14.17
CA THR A 563 -6.74 -14.14 15.31
C THR A 563 -5.30 -14.35 14.85
N CYS A 564 -4.33 -13.99 15.69
CA CYS A 564 -2.93 -14.29 15.41
C CYS A 564 -2.60 -15.75 15.74
N ILE A 565 -1.74 -16.33 14.92
CA ILE A 565 -1.08 -17.59 15.19
C ILE A 565 0.33 -17.28 15.68
N GLY A 566 0.70 -17.87 16.82
CA GLY A 566 2.01 -17.70 17.45
C GLY A 566 2.28 -18.83 18.44
N GLY A 567 3.34 -18.70 19.25
CA GLY A 567 3.86 -19.81 20.05
C GLY A 567 2.84 -20.48 20.98
N LYS A 568 1.89 -19.71 21.54
CA LYS A 568 0.86 -20.23 22.47
C LYS A 568 -0.21 -21.10 21.82
N ASN A 569 -0.48 -20.92 20.52
CA ASN A 569 -1.59 -21.58 19.84
C ASN A 569 -1.18 -22.30 18.53
N TYR A 570 0.10 -22.23 18.14
CA TYR A 570 0.62 -22.87 16.92
C TYR A 570 0.38 -24.38 16.88
N ARG A 571 0.59 -25.10 17.99
CA ARG A 571 0.35 -26.56 18.06
C ARG A 571 -1.12 -26.92 17.83
N LEU A 572 -2.04 -26.14 18.41
CA LEU A 572 -3.48 -26.34 18.21
C LEU A 572 -3.90 -25.98 16.79
N PHE A 573 -3.27 -24.98 16.18
CA PHE A 573 -3.46 -24.65 14.78
C PHE A 573 -3.05 -25.81 13.85
N LEU A 574 -1.88 -26.42 14.05
CA LEU A 574 -1.44 -27.59 13.26
C LEU A 574 -2.32 -28.81 13.50
N LEU A 575 -2.74 -29.04 14.75
CA LEU A 575 -3.65 -30.14 15.09
C LEU A 575 -5.01 -29.93 14.41
N MET A 576 -5.57 -28.72 14.48
CA MET A 576 -6.81 -28.37 13.80
C MET A 576 -6.69 -28.60 12.29
N LEU A 577 -5.60 -28.13 11.67
CA LEU A 577 -5.38 -28.28 10.24
C LEU A 577 -5.27 -29.75 9.82
N SER A 578 -4.57 -30.56 10.62
CA SER A 578 -4.47 -32.01 10.40
C SER A 578 -5.84 -32.69 10.51
N LEU A 579 -6.66 -32.31 11.49
CA LEU A 579 -8.02 -32.82 11.67
C LEU A 579 -8.95 -32.40 10.52
N ILE A 580 -8.82 -31.18 10.00
CA ILE A 580 -9.56 -30.73 8.81
C ILE A 580 -9.19 -31.58 7.59
N VAL A 581 -7.89 -31.82 7.35
CA VAL A 581 -7.44 -32.64 6.20
C VAL A 581 -7.98 -34.06 6.30
N ILE A 582 -7.87 -34.70 7.45
CA ILE A 582 -8.35 -36.08 7.63
C ILE A 582 -9.89 -36.14 7.56
N GLY A 583 -10.59 -35.20 8.22
CA GLY A 583 -12.05 -35.16 8.25
C GLY A 583 -12.67 -34.87 6.88
N THR A 584 -12.12 -33.92 6.12
CA THR A 584 -12.62 -33.59 4.77
C THR A 584 -12.34 -34.69 3.76
N LEU A 585 -11.22 -35.42 3.90
CA LEU A 585 -10.97 -36.63 3.11
C LEU A 585 -12.01 -37.71 3.41
N PHE A 586 -12.32 -37.94 4.69
CA PHE A 586 -13.34 -38.91 5.08
C PHE A 586 -14.72 -38.55 4.51
N ILE A 587 -15.14 -37.28 4.63
CA ILE A 587 -16.41 -36.79 4.06
C ILE A 587 -16.41 -36.95 2.54
N PHE A 588 -15.32 -36.62 1.85
CA PHE A 588 -15.19 -36.81 0.41
C PHE A 588 -15.33 -38.28 -0.01
N LEU A 589 -14.60 -39.19 0.63
CA LEU A 589 -14.66 -40.63 0.33
C LEU A 589 -16.06 -41.19 0.58
N ASN A 590 -16.70 -40.79 1.68
CA ASN A 590 -18.07 -41.18 2.00
C ASN A 590 -19.06 -40.65 0.94
N SER A 591 -18.92 -39.38 0.54
CA SER A 591 -19.74 -38.76 -0.51
C SER A 591 -19.54 -39.44 -1.87
N LEU A 592 -18.30 -39.79 -2.21
CA LEU A 592 -17.96 -40.49 -3.46
C LEU A 592 -18.54 -41.91 -3.49
N LEU A 593 -18.41 -42.66 -2.39
CA LEU A 593 -18.97 -44.02 -2.28
C LEU A 593 -20.49 -44.01 -2.44
N GLN A 594 -21.18 -43.06 -1.81
CA GLN A 594 -22.63 -42.93 -1.93
C GLN A 594 -23.07 -42.43 -3.31
N PHE A 595 -22.32 -41.50 -3.90
CA PHE A 595 -22.56 -41.04 -5.27
C PHE A 595 -22.47 -42.20 -6.25
N ILE A 596 -21.41 -43.02 -6.19
CA ILE A 596 -21.24 -44.22 -7.04
C ILE A 596 -22.33 -45.26 -6.74
N GLY A 597 -22.60 -45.54 -5.46
CA GLY A 597 -23.63 -46.50 -5.02
C GLY A 597 -25.04 -46.13 -5.50
N SER A 598 -25.31 -44.84 -5.70
CA SER A 598 -26.57 -44.37 -6.25
C SER A 598 -26.78 -44.78 -7.73
N PHE A 599 -25.72 -44.89 -8.53
CA PHE A 599 -25.81 -45.34 -9.92
C PHE A 599 -25.94 -46.87 -10.01
N GLN A 600 -25.33 -47.60 -9.07
CA GLN A 600 -25.37 -49.06 -9.02
C GLN A 600 -26.65 -49.63 -8.37
N GLY A 601 -27.53 -48.77 -7.85
CA GLY A 601 -28.74 -49.21 -7.16
C GLY A 601 -28.48 -49.82 -5.77
N LEU A 602 -27.25 -49.78 -5.27
CA LEU A 602 -26.89 -50.19 -3.90
C LEU A 602 -27.47 -49.23 -2.86
N SER A 603 -27.57 -47.94 -3.21
CA SER A 603 -28.39 -46.98 -2.48
C SER A 603 -29.85 -47.23 -2.86
N SER A 604 -30.40 -48.34 -2.38
CA SER A 604 -31.79 -48.71 -2.61
C SER A 604 -32.69 -47.54 -2.24
N SER A 605 -33.42 -47.05 -3.23
CA SER A 605 -34.66 -46.34 -3.02
C SER A 605 -35.60 -47.22 -2.18
N SER A 606 -35.50 -47.12 -0.87
CA SER A 606 -36.59 -47.42 0.03
C SER A 606 -37.15 -46.09 0.50
N SER A 607 -38.33 -45.77 0.01
CA SER A 607 -39.38 -45.22 0.85
C SER A 607 -39.39 -46.00 2.18
N LEU A 608 -38.60 -45.56 3.15
CA LEU A 608 -38.73 -45.98 4.53
C LEU A 608 -39.08 -44.72 5.28
N SER A 609 -40.39 -44.50 5.39
CA SER A 609 -41.01 -44.26 6.69
C SER A 609 -39.98 -44.54 7.79
N LEU A 610 -39.56 -43.51 8.51
CA LEU A 610 -39.38 -43.72 9.93
C LEU A 610 -40.69 -44.35 10.39
N LYS A 611 -40.77 -45.69 10.44
CA LYS A 611 -41.67 -46.30 11.40
C LYS A 611 -40.96 -46.01 12.70
N PRO A 612 -41.49 -45.08 13.51
CA PRO A 612 -40.81 -44.64 14.70
C PRO A 612 -40.78 -45.82 15.65
N TYR A 613 -39.59 -46.33 15.98
CA TYR A 613 -39.46 -47.27 17.09
C TYR A 613 -39.48 -46.55 18.46
N TYR A 614 -39.67 -45.23 18.45
CA TYR A 614 -40.07 -44.42 19.60
C TYR A 614 -41.07 -43.38 19.07
N GLY A 615 -42.36 -43.52 19.38
CA GLY A 615 -43.48 -42.72 18.86
C GLY A 615 -43.37 -41.21 19.07
N LEU A 616 -42.49 -40.57 18.29
CA LEU A 616 -42.26 -39.14 18.21
C LEU A 616 -42.52 -38.71 16.75
N ASP A 617 -43.77 -38.87 16.32
CA ASP A 617 -44.22 -38.70 14.94
C ASP A 617 -44.20 -37.24 14.45
N GLN A 618 -43.75 -36.29 15.29
CA GLN A 618 -44.00 -34.87 15.07
C GLN A 618 -42.76 -33.97 14.97
N TYR A 619 -41.53 -34.51 15.06
CA TYR A 619 -40.32 -33.65 15.10
C TYR A 619 -39.12 -34.08 14.24
N ALA A 620 -39.23 -35.10 13.38
CA ALA A 620 -38.15 -35.42 12.45
C ALA A 620 -38.15 -34.48 11.22
N ILE A 621 -37.79 -33.21 11.44
CA ILE A 621 -37.47 -32.23 10.38
C ILE A 621 -36.09 -32.61 9.79
N LEU A 622 -35.98 -33.79 9.18
CA LEU A 622 -34.76 -34.25 8.53
C LEU A 622 -34.95 -34.13 7.02
N MET A 623 -34.18 -33.24 6.39
CA MET A 623 -34.15 -33.04 4.94
C MET A 623 -33.63 -34.31 4.24
N ILE A 624 -34.51 -35.27 3.99
CA ILE A 624 -34.24 -36.43 3.13
C ILE A 624 -34.54 -35.98 1.70
N PRO A 625 -33.58 -36.08 0.75
CA PRO A 625 -33.86 -35.75 -0.65
C PRO A 625 -34.95 -36.70 -1.18
N SER A 626 -36.13 -36.15 -1.49
CA SER A 626 -37.30 -36.96 -1.87
C SER A 626 -37.15 -37.64 -3.23
N SER A 627 -36.14 -37.25 -4.02
CA SER A 627 -35.82 -37.85 -5.32
C SER A 627 -34.37 -38.34 -5.37
N LYS A 628 -34.14 -39.44 -6.09
CA LYS A 628 -32.80 -40.01 -6.37
C LYS A 628 -31.87 -38.96 -6.99
N ILE A 629 -32.40 -38.10 -7.87
CA ILE A 629 -31.67 -37.02 -8.53
C ILE A 629 -31.22 -35.98 -7.51
N ALA A 630 -32.09 -35.56 -6.59
CA ALA A 630 -31.71 -34.60 -5.56
C ALA A 630 -30.61 -35.14 -4.64
N PHE A 631 -30.68 -36.42 -4.27
CA PHE A 631 -29.61 -37.08 -3.49
C PHE A 631 -28.27 -37.09 -4.25
N GLN A 632 -28.28 -37.40 -5.55
CA GLN A 632 -27.09 -37.38 -6.39
C GLN A 632 -26.48 -35.98 -6.51
N VAL A 633 -27.31 -34.95 -6.68
CA VAL A 633 -26.85 -33.55 -6.76
C VAL A 633 -26.24 -33.11 -5.43
N ILE A 634 -26.91 -33.38 -4.31
CA ILE A 634 -26.43 -32.99 -2.98
C ILE A 634 -25.12 -33.70 -2.63
N THR A 635 -25.01 -35.01 -2.88
CA THR A 635 -23.76 -35.77 -2.66
C THR A 635 -22.64 -35.32 -3.60
N ALA A 636 -22.93 -34.93 -4.84
CA ALA A 636 -21.95 -34.33 -5.73
C ALA A 636 -21.43 -32.97 -5.20
N ILE A 637 -22.32 -32.10 -4.72
CA ILE A 637 -21.95 -30.80 -4.14
C ILE A 637 -21.10 -30.97 -2.89
N ILE A 638 -21.52 -31.84 -1.96
CA ILE A 638 -20.75 -32.13 -0.74
C ILE A 638 -19.36 -32.70 -1.10
N GLY A 639 -19.31 -33.62 -2.06
CA GLY A 639 -18.06 -34.20 -2.56
C GLY A 639 -17.14 -33.13 -3.15
N PHE A 640 -17.67 -32.26 -4.01
CA PHE A 640 -16.91 -31.16 -4.63
C PHE A 640 -16.35 -30.17 -3.60
N ILE A 641 -17.18 -29.73 -2.66
CA ILE A 641 -16.74 -28.81 -1.60
C ILE A 641 -15.68 -29.48 -0.72
N SER A 642 -15.87 -30.76 -0.38
CA SER A 642 -14.94 -31.51 0.47
C SER A 642 -13.58 -31.72 -0.20
N ILE A 643 -13.53 -32.04 -1.50
CA ILE A 643 -12.26 -32.22 -2.22
C ILE A 643 -11.49 -30.91 -2.39
N VAL A 644 -12.18 -29.81 -2.71
CA VAL A 644 -11.56 -28.48 -2.80
C VAL A 644 -10.98 -28.09 -1.45
N THR A 645 -11.75 -28.27 -0.37
CA THR A 645 -11.28 -28.00 0.99
C THR A 645 -10.08 -28.86 1.37
N TRP A 646 -10.10 -30.15 1.00
CA TRP A 646 -9.00 -31.08 1.25
C TRP A 646 -7.71 -30.66 0.54
N ILE A 647 -7.78 -30.28 -0.75
CA ILE A 647 -6.61 -29.84 -1.52
C ILE A 647 -6.00 -28.58 -0.91
N LEU A 648 -6.83 -27.57 -0.62
CA LEU A 648 -6.37 -26.29 -0.08
C LEU A 648 -5.77 -26.43 1.32
N SER A 649 -6.47 -27.15 2.20
CA SER A 649 -5.99 -27.40 3.57
C SER A 649 -4.77 -28.33 3.60
N GLY A 650 -4.70 -29.31 2.71
CA GLY A 650 -3.55 -30.20 2.54
C GLY A 650 -2.31 -29.47 2.05
N TYR A 651 -2.46 -28.55 1.09
CA TYR A 651 -1.37 -27.68 0.66
C TYR A 651 -0.86 -26.80 1.81
N LEU A 652 -1.78 -26.19 2.56
CA LEU A 652 -1.43 -25.37 3.72
C LEU A 652 -0.71 -26.20 4.79
N LEU A 653 -1.17 -27.43 5.06
CA LEU A 653 -0.55 -28.32 6.02
C LEU A 653 0.86 -28.72 5.58
N GLY A 654 1.03 -29.08 4.31
CA GLY A 654 2.33 -29.41 3.73
C GLY A 654 3.32 -28.24 3.83
N PHE A 655 2.84 -27.02 3.57
CA PHE A 655 3.65 -25.81 3.74
C PHE A 655 4.09 -25.61 5.20
N HIS A 656 3.19 -25.77 6.17
CA HIS A 656 3.57 -25.65 7.58
C HIS A 656 4.47 -26.79 8.07
N ILE A 657 4.32 -28.02 7.55
CA ILE A 657 5.26 -29.12 7.82
C ILE A 657 6.65 -28.76 7.30
N TYR A 658 6.74 -28.22 6.08
CA TYR A 658 7.98 -27.72 5.50
C TYR A 658 8.62 -26.66 6.41
N LEU A 659 7.85 -25.67 6.86
CA LEU A 659 8.35 -24.64 7.77
C LEU A 659 8.86 -25.21 9.10
N CYS A 660 8.13 -26.14 9.70
CA CYS A 660 8.53 -26.84 10.92
C CYS A 660 9.84 -27.61 10.75
N TYR A 661 10.04 -28.27 9.60
CA TYR A 661 11.26 -29.02 9.31
C TYR A 661 12.49 -28.10 9.26
N TYR A 662 12.37 -26.91 8.66
CA TYR A 662 13.45 -25.93 8.57
C TYR A 662 13.54 -24.98 9.78
N GLY A 663 12.64 -25.12 10.77
CA GLY A 663 12.62 -24.27 11.95
C GLY A 663 12.28 -22.80 11.65
N PHE A 664 11.57 -22.52 10.55
CA PHE A 664 11.15 -21.17 10.17
C PHE A 664 9.70 -20.91 10.56
N SER A 665 9.38 -19.65 10.89
CA SER A 665 7.99 -19.19 10.84
C SER A 665 7.60 -18.81 9.41
N THR A 666 6.29 -18.74 9.15
CA THR A 666 5.73 -18.22 7.91
C THR A 666 6.20 -16.79 7.66
N TYR A 667 6.25 -15.99 8.72
CA TYR A 667 6.81 -14.65 8.68
C TYR A 667 8.28 -14.68 8.21
N ASP A 668 9.13 -15.51 8.82
CA ASP A 668 10.55 -15.61 8.47
C ASP A 668 10.73 -16.05 7.02
N TYR A 669 9.94 -17.03 6.56
CA TYR A 669 9.97 -17.49 5.17
C TYR A 669 9.64 -16.36 4.18
N VAL A 670 8.58 -15.59 4.44
CA VAL A 670 8.17 -14.47 3.58
C VAL A 670 9.22 -13.34 3.60
N VAL A 671 9.78 -13.02 4.76
CA VAL A 671 10.84 -12.01 4.89
C VAL A 671 12.09 -12.45 4.13
N ASN A 672 12.54 -13.68 4.32
CA ASN A 672 13.70 -14.23 3.62
C ASN A 672 13.48 -14.28 2.11
N GLN A 673 12.27 -14.59 1.64
CA GLN A 673 11.96 -14.55 0.21
C GLN A 673 12.06 -13.14 -0.37
N ARG A 674 11.63 -12.11 0.38
CA ARG A 674 11.77 -10.70 -0.04
C ARG A 674 13.24 -10.27 -0.06
N LEU A 675 14.01 -10.68 0.94
CA LEU A 675 15.45 -10.42 1.00
C LEU A 675 16.18 -11.10 -0.17
N ASN A 676 15.92 -12.38 -0.42
CA ASN A 676 16.54 -13.11 -1.53
C ASN A 676 16.17 -12.52 -2.89
N LYS A 677 14.91 -12.10 -3.11
CA LYS A 677 14.53 -11.39 -4.34
C LYS A 677 15.31 -10.08 -4.50
N THR A 678 15.50 -9.34 -3.42
CA THR A 678 16.28 -8.08 -3.42
C THR A 678 17.75 -8.35 -3.72
N VAL A 679 18.32 -9.40 -3.12
CA VAL A 679 19.71 -9.84 -3.33
C VAL A 679 19.91 -10.32 -4.77
N ASP A 680 18.99 -11.14 -5.31
CA ASP A 680 19.04 -11.61 -6.70
C ASP A 680 18.91 -10.45 -7.71
N GLN A 681 18.06 -9.47 -7.43
CA GLN A 681 17.97 -8.23 -8.21
C GLN A 681 19.28 -7.43 -8.16
N THR A 682 19.89 -7.31 -6.97
CA THR A 682 21.16 -6.60 -6.81
C THR A 682 22.32 -7.34 -7.48
N LEU A 683 22.37 -8.68 -7.38
CA LEU A 683 23.38 -9.52 -8.03
C LEU A 683 23.24 -9.55 -9.56
N SER A 684 22.02 -9.54 -10.07
CA SER A 684 21.79 -9.46 -11.52
C SER A 684 22.21 -8.09 -12.07
N GLN A 685 21.89 -6.99 -11.37
CA GLN A 685 22.38 -5.65 -11.70
C GLN A 685 23.92 -5.57 -11.64
N PHE A 686 24.54 -6.13 -10.60
CA PHE A 686 26.00 -6.14 -10.46
C PHE A 686 26.70 -6.98 -11.55
N ASN A 687 26.15 -8.15 -11.89
CA ASN A 687 26.69 -8.97 -12.97
C ASN A 687 26.51 -8.32 -14.35
N GLN A 688 25.41 -7.61 -14.57
CA GLN A 688 25.18 -6.84 -15.80
C GLN A 688 26.13 -5.63 -15.90
N PHE A 689 26.39 -4.94 -14.79
CA PHE A 689 27.40 -3.88 -14.70
C PHE A 689 28.80 -4.39 -15.05
N ASN A 690 29.22 -5.53 -14.49
CA ASN A 690 30.53 -6.12 -14.78
C ASN A 690 30.67 -6.65 -16.21
N GLN A 691 29.58 -7.14 -16.83
CA GLN A 691 29.62 -7.55 -18.24
C GLN A 691 29.74 -6.36 -19.19
N ASN A 692 29.11 -5.23 -18.86
CA ASN A 692 29.21 -4.02 -19.67
C ASN A 692 30.61 -3.37 -19.55
N HIS A 693 31.26 -3.46 -18.39
CA HIS A 693 32.61 -2.90 -18.19
C HIS A 693 33.74 -3.70 -18.87
N TYR A 694 33.53 -4.98 -19.18
CA TYR A 694 34.53 -5.82 -19.86
C TYR A 694 34.45 -5.79 -21.40
N ASN A 695 33.42 -5.14 -21.96
CA ASN A 695 33.19 -5.09 -23.41
C ASN A 695 33.63 -3.75 -24.06
N ASP A 696 34.32 -2.86 -23.33
CA ASP A 696 34.93 -1.65 -23.90
C ASP A 696 36.25 -1.98 -24.63
N PRO A 697 36.42 -1.67 -25.94
CA PRO A 697 37.61 -2.03 -26.70
C PRO A 697 38.88 -1.19 -26.42
N SER A 698 38.89 -0.31 -25.42
CA SER A 698 39.92 0.73 -25.27
C SER A 698 40.74 0.64 -23.98
N SER A 699 41.24 -0.53 -23.61
CA SER A 699 42.39 -0.63 -22.70
C SER A 699 43.23 -1.88 -22.96
N SER A 700 44.31 -1.72 -23.72
CA SER A 700 45.36 -2.71 -23.84
C SER A 700 46.41 -2.51 -22.74
N SER A 701 46.86 -3.64 -22.19
CA SER A 701 48.06 -3.87 -21.37
C SER A 701 48.00 -3.59 -19.85
N SER A 702 47.78 -4.64 -19.06
CA SER A 702 48.83 -5.18 -18.17
C SER A 702 48.38 -6.50 -17.52
N THR A 703 49.27 -7.48 -17.59
CA THR A 703 49.16 -8.84 -17.06
C THR A 703 49.03 -8.86 -15.54
N THR A 704 47.89 -9.36 -15.01
CA THR A 704 47.86 -9.98 -13.67
C THR A 704 46.86 -11.14 -13.65
N LYS A 705 47.27 -12.27 -13.08
CA LYS A 705 46.58 -13.57 -13.05
C LYS A 705 45.09 -13.47 -12.63
N GLN A 706 44.19 -13.87 -13.52
CA GLN A 706 42.78 -14.12 -13.21
C GLN A 706 42.63 -15.35 -12.30
N SER A 707 42.26 -15.14 -11.03
CA SER A 707 41.52 -16.15 -10.28
C SER A 707 40.05 -16.06 -10.67
N LYS A 708 39.57 -16.95 -11.54
CA LYS A 708 38.14 -17.15 -11.80
C LYS A 708 37.46 -17.63 -10.52
N PHE A 709 36.86 -16.71 -9.76
CA PHE A 709 35.84 -17.08 -8.77
C PHE A 709 34.54 -17.40 -9.51
N ASN A 710 34.48 -18.60 -10.06
CA ASN A 710 33.23 -19.18 -10.54
C ASN A 710 32.40 -19.62 -9.32
N LEU A 711 31.49 -18.76 -8.85
CA LEU A 711 30.30 -19.22 -8.14
C LEU A 711 29.30 -19.73 -9.19
N SER A 712 29.64 -20.89 -9.76
CA SER A 712 28.73 -21.61 -10.64
C SER A 712 27.51 -22.05 -9.83
N LYS A 713 26.32 -21.74 -10.35
CA LYS A 713 25.04 -22.43 -10.11
C LYS A 713 25.29 -23.86 -9.63
N ARG A 714 25.12 -24.11 -8.32
CA ARG A 714 25.04 -25.47 -7.78
C ARG A 714 23.62 -25.70 -7.29
N ASN A 715 22.90 -26.45 -8.12
CA ASN A 715 21.80 -27.37 -7.83
C ASN A 715 20.41 -26.79 -7.50
N LYS A 716 19.66 -26.46 -8.56
CA LYS A 716 18.30 -27.00 -8.72
C LYS A 716 18.41 -28.27 -9.56
N SER A 717 17.71 -29.33 -9.15
CA SER A 717 17.63 -30.69 -9.71
C SER A 717 18.67 -31.70 -9.20
N ASN A 718 18.26 -32.44 -8.16
CA ASN A 718 18.36 -33.90 -8.11
C ASN A 718 17.18 -34.41 -7.28
N GLN A 719 16.18 -34.95 -7.97
CA GLN A 719 15.47 -36.12 -7.47
C GLN A 719 16.52 -37.21 -7.22
N ILE A 720 16.37 -38.02 -6.17
CA ILE A 720 16.34 -39.49 -6.21
C ILE A 720 16.32 -40.01 -4.76
N ALA A 721 15.43 -40.98 -4.58
CA ALA A 721 15.21 -41.84 -3.44
C ALA A 721 16.46 -42.32 -2.71
N VAL A 722 16.35 -42.53 -1.39
CA VAL A 722 16.97 -43.68 -0.71
C VAL A 722 16.11 -44.05 0.51
N SER A 723 15.61 -45.29 0.52
CA SER A 723 15.10 -45.99 1.72
C SER A 723 16.25 -46.77 2.40
N PRO A 724 16.06 -47.19 3.66
CA PRO A 724 17.06 -47.08 4.74
C PRO A 724 17.85 -48.37 4.97
N GLU A 725 18.97 -48.29 5.71
CA GLU A 725 19.35 -49.32 6.69
C GLU A 725 20.50 -48.88 7.63
N ASN A 726 20.22 -49.07 8.92
CA ASN A 726 21.07 -49.54 10.04
C ASN A 726 22.40 -48.88 10.44
N GLY A 727 22.54 -48.62 11.75
CA GLY A 727 23.83 -48.79 12.45
C GLY A 727 24.22 -47.76 13.52
N THR A 728 23.56 -47.80 14.68
CA THR A 728 24.12 -47.68 16.05
C THR A 728 25.31 -46.75 16.39
N ILE A 729 25.01 -45.74 17.23
CA ILE A 729 25.60 -45.40 18.55
C ILE A 729 27.14 -45.40 18.72
N ASN A 730 27.75 -44.22 18.98
CA ASN A 730 28.42 -43.92 20.26
C ASN A 730 28.98 -42.49 20.42
N HIS A 731 29.01 -42.04 21.68
CA HIS A 731 29.38 -40.72 22.22
C HIS A 731 30.86 -40.29 22.00
N SER A 732 31.08 -38.98 21.80
CA SER A 732 31.75 -38.05 22.76
C SER A 732 32.62 -36.96 22.10
N LYS A 733 32.62 -35.78 22.78
CA LYS A 733 33.54 -34.63 22.74
C LYS A 733 33.22 -33.42 21.84
N GLN A 734 32.94 -32.32 22.55
CA GLN A 734 33.13 -30.90 22.26
C GLN A 734 34.17 -30.57 21.17
N PHE A 735 33.83 -29.68 20.24
CA PHE A 735 34.33 -28.28 20.17
C PHE A 735 33.92 -27.61 18.83
N HIS A 736 33.67 -26.30 18.92
CA HIS A 736 33.61 -25.27 17.87
C HIS A 736 32.26 -24.92 17.18
N ASP A 737 31.72 -23.79 17.65
CA ASP A 737 30.81 -22.88 16.94
C ASP A 737 31.38 -22.41 15.58
N PRO A 738 30.56 -22.32 14.52
CA PRO A 738 30.88 -21.53 13.35
C PRO A 738 30.38 -20.09 13.49
N LYS A 739 31.34 -19.17 13.32
CA LYS A 739 31.24 -17.71 13.32
C LYS A 739 30.06 -17.18 12.47
N VAL A 740 29.25 -16.35 13.11
CA VAL A 740 28.36 -15.38 12.47
C VAL A 740 29.23 -14.27 11.84
N PHE A 741 29.02 -13.99 10.56
CA PHE A 741 29.61 -12.84 9.86
C PHE A 741 28.88 -11.56 10.32
N THR A 742 29.53 -10.77 11.17
CA THR A 742 29.22 -9.35 11.37
C THR A 742 30.15 -8.51 10.49
N ILE A 743 29.58 -7.66 9.63
CA ILE A 743 30.32 -6.64 8.89
C ILE A 743 30.43 -5.43 9.84
N GLU A 744 31.63 -5.21 10.40
CA GLU A 744 32.03 -3.93 11.00
C GLU A 744 32.59 -3.02 9.90
N GLU A 745 32.09 -1.77 9.83
CA GLU A 745 32.81 -0.67 9.19
C GLU A 745 33.57 0.13 10.26
N ASN A 746 34.84 0.38 9.94
CA ASN A 746 35.86 1.01 10.77
C ASN A 746 35.57 2.47 11.13
N TYR A 747 35.75 2.81 12.41
CA TYR A 747 36.23 4.12 12.84
C TYR A 747 37.38 3.92 13.84
N ARG A 748 38.60 4.32 13.47
CA ARG A 748 39.76 4.47 14.36
C ARG A 748 40.15 5.95 14.42
N ASP A 749 40.20 6.47 15.65
CA ASP A 749 41.28 7.26 16.30
C ASP A 749 40.67 8.19 17.37
N SER A 750 40.64 7.82 18.67
CA SER A 750 41.66 8.11 19.72
C SER A 750 41.22 9.27 20.66
N PRO A 751 41.59 9.33 21.97
CA PRO A 751 41.80 8.28 22.96
C PRO A 751 41.06 8.50 24.32
N ARG A 752 40.91 7.39 25.05
CA ARG A 752 40.69 7.14 26.50
C ARG A 752 40.63 8.32 27.51
N ARG A 753 39.65 8.21 28.42
CA ARG A 753 39.91 8.22 29.89
C ARG A 753 39.00 7.24 30.63
N LEU A 754 39.64 6.31 31.34
CA LEU A 754 39.10 5.32 32.27
C LEU A 754 39.19 5.85 33.70
N GLN A 755 38.16 5.61 34.50
CA GLN A 755 38.18 5.42 35.96
C GLN A 755 37.08 4.38 36.23
N VAL A 756 37.36 3.08 36.35
CA VAL A 756 37.91 2.32 37.50
C VAL A 756 37.15 2.56 38.82
N CYS A 757 36.34 1.57 39.22
CA CYS A 757 36.40 0.82 40.49
C CYS A 757 35.30 -0.27 40.44
N GLN A 758 35.63 -1.58 40.37
CA GLN A 758 35.78 -2.52 41.51
C GLN A 758 34.53 -2.56 42.43
N ARG A 759 33.93 -3.68 42.84
CA ARG A 759 34.36 -5.10 42.91
C ARG A 759 33.16 -5.99 43.32
N SER A 760 33.29 -7.29 43.04
CA SER A 760 32.83 -8.50 43.77
C SER A 760 31.35 -8.71 44.18
N SER A 761 30.77 -9.72 43.53
CA SER A 761 30.04 -10.90 44.05
C SER A 761 29.93 -11.12 45.56
N GLU A 762 28.72 -11.51 46.01
CA GLU A 762 28.45 -12.73 46.79
C GLU A 762 26.92 -12.95 46.94
N GLU A 763 26.43 -14.10 46.47
CA GLU A 763 25.24 -14.81 46.97
C GLU A 763 25.64 -15.59 48.25
N PRO A 764 24.75 -16.30 49.01
CA PRO A 764 23.33 -16.65 48.79
C PRO A 764 22.45 -16.48 50.05
N TYR A 765 21.16 -16.84 50.02
CA TYR A 765 20.54 -17.79 50.99
C TYR A 765 19.08 -18.11 50.63
N VAL A 766 18.78 -19.41 50.64
CA VAL A 766 17.48 -20.06 50.51
C VAL A 766 16.80 -20.12 51.88
N LEU A 767 15.48 -19.88 51.97
CA LEU A 767 14.64 -20.46 53.01
C LEU A 767 13.23 -20.82 52.49
N LYS A 768 12.86 -22.06 52.80
CA LYS A 768 11.56 -22.71 52.53
C LYS A 768 10.50 -22.25 53.53
N GLY A 769 9.27 -22.10 53.02
CA GLY A 769 8.05 -22.68 53.59
C GLY A 769 7.40 -22.00 54.80
N ALA A 770 6.17 -21.52 54.61
CA ALA A 770 5.06 -21.78 55.54
C ALA A 770 3.73 -21.42 54.87
N SER A 771 2.80 -22.37 54.97
CA SER A 771 1.36 -22.25 54.76
C SER A 771 0.71 -21.26 55.73
N GLN A 772 -0.30 -20.50 55.27
CA GLN A 772 -1.65 -20.47 55.85
C GLN A 772 -2.54 -19.43 55.16
N ILE A 773 -3.63 -19.94 54.60
CA ILE A 773 -5.02 -19.47 54.72
C ILE A 773 -5.16 -18.23 55.63
N ASP A 774 -5.64 -17.10 55.07
CA ASP A 774 -6.93 -16.56 55.51
C ASP A 774 -7.52 -15.51 54.56
N SER A 775 -8.81 -15.36 54.79
CA SER A 775 -9.87 -14.73 54.01
C SER A 775 -10.00 -13.20 54.19
N GLN A 776 -10.79 -12.60 53.30
CA GLN A 776 -11.46 -11.28 53.39
C GLN A 776 -10.61 -10.00 53.24
N TYR A 777 -10.67 -9.36 52.07
CA TYR A 777 -11.54 -8.20 51.80
C TYR A 777 -11.59 -7.88 50.30
#